data_AF-A0A2V6RE01-F1
#
_entry.id   AF-A0A2V6RE01-F1
#
_cell.length_a   1.000
_cell.length_b   1.000
_cell.length_c   1.000
_cell.angle_alpha   90.00
_cell.angle_beta   90.00
_cell.angle_gamma   90.00
#
_symmetry.space_group_name_H-M   'P 1'
#
loop_
_entity.id
_entity.type
_entity.pdbx_description
1 polymer ?
#
loop_
_entity_poly.entity_id
_entity_poly.type
_entity_poly.pdbx_seq_one_letter_code
_entity_poly.pdbx_strand_id
1 'polypeptide(L)'
;MLKFDRLLDVSSLCRHEKTTAALAYLALICLVFAQVVFFSKSLMPLLFYPHGVLAGGGSAESRVPENTYNVDLATAAYYETPIDRFVGLTYRRGELPLWTPYLAAGKPVVAEYSPRALFPYQILQDVAPAITWDFFILGRLWISAFFTFLFLRRIGASAVSAFLGGVFFMLGGSSMWFVSLQMLSNPSMTIPVVLYAAELAVSRRTLAASVPLAAGVALVLLAGQPESALYVLALAALFLVVRASRTADRRHLPGLLVRPTIAAFAGVLLSAPQVLPFLELVPLSFNQHGAGTFKNGMALVRFPEAIGVLVPSYFTFPTFAREMPVNGYWDELGGYTGVTMMVLAIGGFLAAGRLLVHQALFLGVGLGILGKSFGYPLTYWIGFLPLFEQVWSQRWAGPVWVFSIACAAALGLDAILDRRPATVGAHDAIVAWMTARRGTIVAWTAGLFVVSTLGAVAVNAVGIGDGPTTVTCLWASPGACHTRMWWHAAILGIAVPALFAWGVSRGTSAEIAAPWWKLRLFVGGLALSGLFQLAATWISDSRAALASPAAEFRVLGQLGGGVVAILLGAAVLWLCVRALRGHRVIPGIVGLAIFELWFWVPRGTDIGTSWILGVLFAIGMSSALALVTRRRDIAGLLMGLAAVSIVAVEVNAARGLPARRDPFVEDGYVRYLRAHAGSYRVFGMQGALYPNLAAAFGINDVRYLNSLSVGSYVEYVSNYLRPPGTATWTPLWFPGVQEFRYLGAPIGEHPALWLARCPAAYGRLGVKYVVTPVGLPLREAFAVYGTPETGPLRLVYRREVAIWENSAVAPRVFVSSLVRVVDSRTAALAAFGPITRNRCLDRPDQDAISVEEQINVPGGAALDTRPPRSKADIVEETANEVKIDAVLDRPGVVVLADVYYPGWQAIADDRAVGIVRVNGLFRGVVLPPGTHHVVFRYRPRSFTLGLQLAVLAGSALAAASALEARARPRR
;
A
#
# COMPACT_ATOMS: atom_id res chain seq x y z
N MET A 1 13.87 -46.03 11.72
CA MET A 1 12.43 -45.78 12.02
C MET A 1 12.16 -45.19 13.41
N LEU A 2 13.17 -44.99 14.28
CA LEU A 2 13.07 -44.25 15.55
C LEU A 2 13.81 -42.91 15.42
N LYS A 3 13.11 -41.80 15.10
CA LYS A 3 13.55 -40.39 15.31
C LYS A 3 12.59 -39.30 14.76
N PHE A 4 11.39 -39.64 14.28
CA PHE A 4 10.39 -38.62 13.89
C PHE A 4 9.48 -38.19 15.06
N ASP A 5 9.22 -39.07 16.04
CA ASP A 5 8.35 -38.74 17.19
C ASP A 5 8.94 -37.68 18.13
N ARG A 6 10.28 -37.53 18.20
CA ARG A 6 10.92 -36.48 19.01
C ARG A 6 10.79 -35.08 18.41
N LEU A 7 10.62 -34.93 17.10
CA LEU A 7 10.43 -33.64 16.44
C LEU A 7 9.02 -33.04 16.67
N LEU A 8 8.07 -33.87 17.10
CA LEU A 8 6.70 -33.48 17.45
C LEU A 8 6.42 -33.57 18.96
N ASP A 9 7.45 -33.77 19.78
CA ASP A 9 7.31 -33.80 21.24
C ASP A 9 7.13 -32.38 21.78
N VAL A 10 5.85 -32.01 21.87
CA VAL A 10 5.32 -30.71 22.37
C VAL A 10 5.91 -30.33 23.73
N SER A 11 6.38 -31.28 24.54
CA SER A 11 6.94 -31.02 25.88
C SER A 11 8.34 -30.38 25.84
N SER A 12 9.15 -30.67 24.82
CA SER A 12 10.47 -30.05 24.61
C SER A 12 10.35 -28.66 23.97
N LEU A 13 9.34 -28.47 23.11
CA LEU A 13 8.94 -27.20 22.52
C LEU A 13 8.57 -26.15 23.58
N CYS A 14 7.98 -26.55 24.70
CA CYS A 14 7.61 -25.64 25.81
C CYS A 14 8.81 -24.91 26.44
N ARG A 15 10.04 -25.46 26.38
CA ARG A 15 11.25 -24.78 26.91
C ARG A 15 11.79 -23.69 25.98
N HIS A 16 11.55 -23.80 24.67
CA HIS A 16 12.09 -22.91 23.65
C HIS A 16 11.03 -22.38 22.67
N GLU A 17 9.78 -22.23 23.11
CA GLU A 17 8.63 -21.90 22.24
C GLU A 17 8.90 -20.70 21.31
N LYS A 18 9.55 -19.65 21.82
CA LYS A 18 9.90 -18.45 21.05
C LYS A 18 10.89 -18.76 19.93
N THR A 19 11.97 -19.47 20.26
CA THR A 19 12.99 -19.84 19.28
C THR A 19 12.41 -20.77 18.23
N THR A 20 11.57 -21.73 18.62
CA THR A 20 10.91 -22.62 17.66
C THR A 20 9.94 -21.87 16.76
N ALA A 21 9.11 -20.97 17.30
CA ALA A 21 8.21 -20.14 16.49
C ALA A 21 9.00 -19.27 15.49
N ALA A 22 10.07 -18.61 15.94
CA ALA A 22 10.95 -17.81 15.11
C ALA A 22 11.53 -18.60 13.91
N LEU A 23 12.06 -19.80 14.18
CA LEU A 23 12.61 -20.68 13.14
C LEU A 23 11.52 -21.25 12.22
N ALA A 24 10.33 -21.55 12.76
CA ALA A 24 9.21 -22.04 11.98
C ALA A 24 8.67 -20.99 11.00
N TYR A 25 8.59 -19.71 11.41
CA TYR A 25 8.23 -18.62 10.49
C TYR A 25 9.28 -18.44 9.40
N LEU A 26 10.57 -18.53 9.74
CA LEU A 26 11.63 -18.46 8.74
C LEU A 26 11.54 -19.62 7.74
N ALA A 27 11.33 -20.85 8.22
CA ALA A 27 11.13 -22.01 7.36
C ALA A 27 9.91 -21.86 6.44
N LEU A 28 8.82 -21.29 6.95
CA LEU A 28 7.61 -21.02 6.17
C LEU A 28 7.86 -19.96 5.10
N ILE A 29 8.61 -18.90 5.39
CA ILE A 29 9.05 -17.91 4.40
C ILE A 29 9.92 -18.57 3.32
N CYS A 30 10.88 -19.42 3.71
CA CYS A 30 11.71 -20.16 2.77
C CYS A 30 10.89 -21.07 1.85
N LEU A 31 9.81 -21.68 2.36
CA LEU A 31 8.91 -22.52 1.56
C LEU A 31 8.02 -21.69 0.62
N VAL A 32 7.40 -20.63 1.14
CA VAL A 32 6.45 -19.80 0.39
C VAL A 32 7.17 -19.01 -0.70
N PHE A 33 8.35 -18.47 -0.39
CA PHE A 33 9.17 -17.63 -1.27
C PHE A 33 10.46 -18.33 -1.72
N ALA A 34 10.39 -19.64 -1.98
CA ALA A 34 11.55 -20.44 -2.39
C ALA A 34 12.25 -19.88 -3.64
N GLN A 35 11.48 -19.35 -4.60
CA GLN A 35 12.00 -18.64 -5.79
C GLN A 35 13.00 -17.54 -5.41
N VAL A 36 12.67 -16.76 -4.39
CA VAL A 36 13.48 -15.64 -3.92
C VAL A 36 14.66 -16.13 -3.11
N VAL A 37 14.43 -17.04 -2.17
CA VAL A 37 15.47 -17.46 -1.21
C VAL A 37 16.53 -18.34 -1.86
N PHE A 38 16.13 -19.29 -2.73
CA PHE A 38 17.03 -20.33 -3.24
C PHE A 38 17.29 -20.25 -4.75
N PHE A 39 16.38 -19.69 -5.55
CA PHE A 39 16.46 -19.74 -7.01
C PHE A 39 16.80 -18.40 -7.67
N SER A 40 17.44 -17.50 -6.92
CA SER A 40 17.93 -16.19 -7.41
C SER A 40 16.86 -15.37 -8.15
N LYS A 41 15.61 -15.45 -7.70
CA LYS A 41 14.54 -14.58 -8.16
C LYS A 41 14.35 -13.39 -7.21
N SER A 42 13.61 -12.38 -7.65
CA SER A 42 13.43 -11.14 -6.87
C SER A 42 11.99 -10.72 -6.70
N LEU A 43 11.71 -10.06 -5.56
CA LEU A 43 10.49 -9.35 -5.18
C LEU A 43 10.56 -7.84 -5.46
N MET A 44 11.61 -7.35 -6.12
CA MET A 44 11.77 -5.92 -6.40
C MET A 44 10.83 -5.43 -7.52
N PRO A 45 9.91 -4.50 -7.22
CA PRO A 45 8.93 -3.91 -8.16
C PRO A 45 9.51 -3.52 -9.53
N LEU A 46 10.69 -2.88 -9.50
CA LEU A 46 11.37 -2.33 -10.67
C LEU A 46 11.83 -3.42 -11.67
N LEU A 47 11.90 -4.70 -11.25
CA LEU A 47 12.22 -5.83 -12.11
C LEU A 47 10.97 -6.47 -12.75
N PHE A 48 9.76 -6.21 -12.24
CA PHE A 48 8.49 -6.76 -12.75
C PHE A 48 7.75 -5.82 -13.69
N TYR A 49 7.84 -4.54 -13.40
CA TYR A 49 7.07 -3.51 -14.08
C TYR A 49 8.07 -2.49 -14.66
N PRO A 50 8.89 -2.90 -15.65
CA PRO A 50 9.85 -2.01 -16.25
C PRO A 50 9.16 -1.17 -17.32
N HIS A 51 8.70 0.02 -16.97
CA HIS A 51 8.59 1.07 -17.97
C HIS A 51 9.90 1.86 -17.96
N GLY A 52 10.45 2.14 -19.15
CA GLY A 52 11.84 2.55 -19.34
C GLY A 52 12.57 1.59 -20.26
N VAL A 53 13.42 2.11 -21.16
CA VAL A 53 14.27 1.22 -21.97
C VAL A 53 15.41 0.73 -21.07
N LEU A 54 15.30 -0.50 -20.58
CA LEU A 54 16.40 -1.20 -19.91
C LEU A 54 17.38 -1.75 -20.95
N ALA A 55 18.65 -1.96 -20.54
CA ALA A 55 19.68 -2.64 -21.33
C ALA A 55 19.12 -3.79 -22.21
N GLY A 56 19.34 -3.68 -23.52
CA GLY A 56 18.95 -4.69 -24.52
C GLY A 56 17.76 -4.35 -25.41
N GLY A 57 17.21 -3.14 -25.38
CA GLY A 57 16.34 -2.60 -26.44
C GLY A 57 14.95 -3.24 -26.62
N GLY A 58 14.50 -4.10 -25.70
CA GLY A 58 13.14 -4.66 -25.73
C GLY A 58 12.09 -3.65 -25.27
N SER A 59 10.89 -3.68 -25.86
CA SER A 59 9.74 -2.91 -25.36
C SER A 59 9.27 -3.44 -24.00
N ALA A 60 8.78 -2.55 -23.13
CA ALA A 60 8.24 -2.85 -21.80
C ALA A 60 7.14 -3.94 -21.82
N GLU A 61 6.38 -4.01 -22.92
CA GLU A 61 5.31 -5.00 -23.12
C GLU A 61 5.80 -6.46 -23.13
N SER A 62 7.06 -6.71 -23.55
CA SER A 62 7.60 -8.06 -23.66
C SER A 62 8.02 -8.71 -22.32
N ARG A 63 7.92 -7.98 -21.20
CA ARG A 63 8.47 -8.41 -19.90
C ARG A 63 7.52 -8.30 -18.73
N VAL A 64 6.25 -7.98 -18.94
CA VAL A 64 5.29 -7.95 -17.84
C VAL A 64 4.97 -9.40 -17.44
N PRO A 65 5.32 -9.87 -16.23
CA PRO A 65 4.90 -11.19 -15.81
C PRO A 65 3.37 -11.17 -15.74
N GLU A 66 2.72 -12.07 -16.48
CA GLU A 66 1.25 -12.08 -16.61
C GLU A 66 0.54 -12.47 -15.30
N ASN A 67 1.29 -12.77 -14.22
CA ASN A 67 0.72 -13.24 -12.96
C ASN A 67 1.67 -12.96 -11.77
N THR A 68 1.59 -11.76 -11.19
CA THR A 68 2.38 -11.35 -10.01
C THR A 68 1.50 -11.11 -8.77
N TYR A 69 2.06 -11.47 -7.61
CA TYR A 69 1.56 -11.33 -6.22
C TYR A 69 1.18 -9.91 -5.78
N ASN A 70 1.57 -8.87 -6.53
CA ASN A 70 1.51 -7.49 -6.05
C ASN A 70 0.37 -6.67 -6.68
N VAL A 71 -0.40 -6.05 -5.82
CA VAL A 71 -1.33 -4.96 -6.11
C VAL A 71 -0.53 -3.64 -6.08
N ASP A 72 -0.80 -2.77 -7.05
CA ASP A 72 -0.09 -1.49 -7.24
C ASP A 72 1.44 -1.60 -7.33
N LEU A 73 1.90 -2.37 -8.33
CA LEU A 73 3.32 -2.43 -8.70
C LEU A 73 3.87 -1.08 -9.20
N ALA A 74 3.01 -0.21 -9.74
CA ALA A 74 3.42 1.06 -10.32
C ALA A 74 3.97 2.00 -9.24
N THR A 75 3.26 2.16 -8.12
CA THR A 75 3.76 2.97 -6.99
C THR A 75 5.07 2.38 -6.46
N ALA A 76 5.13 1.08 -6.21
CA ALA A 76 6.34 0.48 -5.66
C ALA A 76 7.56 0.58 -6.61
N ALA A 77 7.35 0.46 -7.92
CA ALA A 77 8.41 0.50 -8.95
C ALA A 77 8.85 1.91 -9.33
N TYR A 78 7.90 2.84 -9.53
CA TYR A 78 8.19 4.18 -10.04
C TYR A 78 8.37 5.21 -8.94
N TYR A 79 7.84 4.97 -7.75
CA TYR A 79 7.93 5.91 -6.64
C TYR A 79 8.91 5.42 -5.57
N GLU A 80 8.59 4.31 -4.91
CA GLU A 80 9.28 3.87 -3.69
C GLU A 80 10.72 3.37 -3.95
N THR A 81 10.89 2.40 -4.84
CA THR A 81 12.20 1.78 -5.09
C THR A 81 13.26 2.82 -5.49
N PRO A 82 12.97 3.79 -6.39
CA PRO A 82 13.95 4.81 -6.76
C PRO A 82 14.20 5.85 -5.66
N ILE A 83 13.18 6.27 -4.90
CA ILE A 83 13.39 7.26 -3.83
C ILE A 83 14.20 6.65 -2.67
N ASP A 84 13.95 5.37 -2.34
CA ASP A 84 14.73 4.60 -1.35
C ASP A 84 16.22 4.56 -1.76
N ARG A 85 16.50 4.40 -3.07
CA ARG A 85 17.88 4.44 -3.58
C ARG A 85 18.53 5.81 -3.40
N PHE A 86 17.81 6.88 -3.69
CA PHE A 86 18.28 8.25 -3.45
C PHE A 86 18.56 8.49 -1.95
N VAL A 87 17.64 8.08 -1.07
CA VAL A 87 17.78 8.19 0.40
C VAL A 87 19.03 7.45 0.88
N GLY A 88 19.20 6.19 0.46
CA GLY A 88 20.36 5.38 0.84
C GLY A 88 21.69 5.96 0.36
N LEU A 89 21.75 6.49 -0.87
CA LEU A 89 22.94 7.16 -1.39
C LEU A 89 23.25 8.45 -0.62
N THR A 90 22.24 9.19 -0.18
CA THR A 90 22.40 10.40 0.63
C THR A 90 22.99 10.06 2.01
N TYR A 91 22.48 9.03 2.67
CA TYR A 91 23.05 8.54 3.94
C TYR A 91 24.49 8.04 3.79
N ARG A 92 24.81 7.33 2.71
CA ARG A 92 26.18 6.86 2.42
C ARG A 92 27.18 8.01 2.23
N ARG A 93 26.72 9.22 1.91
CA ARG A 93 27.55 10.44 1.83
C ARG A 93 27.70 11.17 3.18
N GLY A 94 27.05 10.68 4.24
CA GLY A 94 27.04 11.34 5.55
C GLY A 94 26.04 12.49 5.65
N GLU A 95 25.08 12.57 4.72
CA GLU A 95 24.07 13.62 4.68
C GLU A 95 22.70 13.10 5.16
N LEU A 96 21.89 13.99 5.73
CA LEU A 96 20.47 13.71 5.99
C LEU A 96 19.64 13.96 4.72
N PRO A 97 18.73 13.06 4.33
CA PRO A 97 17.89 13.24 3.14
C PRO A 97 16.73 14.22 3.40
N LEU A 98 17.00 15.50 3.64
CA LEU A 98 15.94 16.49 3.92
C LEU A 98 15.34 17.08 2.64
N TRP A 99 16.13 17.23 1.59
CA TRP A 99 15.73 17.79 0.29
C TRP A 99 16.26 16.97 -0.87
N THR A 100 15.57 16.99 -2.01
CA THR A 100 16.07 16.45 -3.28
C THR A 100 15.96 17.50 -4.37
N PRO A 101 17.07 17.83 -5.09
CA PRO A 101 17.02 18.75 -6.23
C PRO A 101 16.49 18.06 -7.50
N TYR A 102 16.43 16.73 -7.50
CA TYR A 102 16.26 15.93 -8.71
C TYR A 102 14.82 15.81 -9.21
N LEU A 103 13.82 16.25 -8.45
CA LEU A 103 12.40 16.08 -8.79
C LEU A 103 11.66 17.40 -8.61
N ALA A 104 10.73 17.71 -9.53
CA ALA A 104 9.86 18.88 -9.44
C ALA A 104 10.58 20.23 -9.25
N ALA A 105 11.79 20.38 -9.80
CA ALA A 105 12.67 21.54 -9.53
C ALA A 105 13.00 21.75 -8.02
N GLY A 106 12.95 20.67 -7.25
CA GLY A 106 13.26 20.63 -5.83
C GLY A 106 12.03 20.35 -4.96
N LYS A 107 12.16 19.39 -4.03
CA LYS A 107 11.11 19.10 -3.04
C LYS A 107 11.68 18.63 -1.69
N PRO A 108 10.96 18.82 -0.58
CA PRO A 108 11.35 18.28 0.72
C PRO A 108 11.06 16.76 0.79
N VAL A 109 12.04 15.98 1.23
CA VAL A 109 11.96 14.50 1.25
C VAL A 109 11.37 14.00 2.55
N VAL A 110 11.90 14.43 3.70
CA VAL A 110 11.33 14.05 5.02
C VAL A 110 9.90 14.56 5.14
N ALA A 111 9.62 15.81 4.73
CA ALA A 111 8.28 16.39 4.88
C ALA A 111 7.19 15.66 4.07
N GLU A 112 7.54 15.00 2.97
CA GLU A 112 6.58 14.22 2.16
C GLU A 112 6.07 12.97 2.89
N TYR A 113 6.74 12.53 3.96
CA TYR A 113 6.37 11.42 4.83
C TYR A 113 6.56 10.03 4.21
N SER A 114 6.04 9.81 3.01
CA SER A 114 6.08 8.51 2.33
C SER A 114 7.47 7.99 1.96
N PRO A 115 8.55 8.80 1.81
CA PRO A 115 9.90 8.26 1.62
C PRO A 115 10.46 7.48 2.83
N ARG A 116 9.81 7.54 4.01
CA ARG A 116 10.22 6.80 5.23
C ARG A 116 11.68 7.03 5.63
N ALA A 117 12.22 8.19 5.28
CA ALA A 117 13.65 8.45 5.37
C ALA A 117 14.21 8.33 6.80
N LEU A 118 13.35 8.40 7.82
CA LEU A 118 13.70 8.31 9.24
C LEU A 118 13.30 6.96 9.88
N PHE A 119 12.77 6.00 9.12
CA PHE A 119 12.37 4.70 9.64
C PHE A 119 13.57 3.76 9.76
N PRO A 120 13.95 3.26 10.95
CA PRO A 120 15.21 2.54 11.14
C PRO A 120 15.36 1.30 10.24
N TYR A 121 14.29 0.50 10.08
CA TYR A 121 14.34 -0.68 9.21
C TYR A 121 14.48 -0.31 7.73
N GLN A 122 13.90 0.82 7.32
CA GLN A 122 14.04 1.34 5.96
C GLN A 122 15.47 1.82 5.70
N ILE A 123 16.04 2.60 6.62
CA ILE A 123 17.41 3.11 6.51
C ILE A 123 18.41 1.96 6.30
N LEU A 124 18.24 0.85 7.03
CA LEU A 124 19.08 -0.34 6.86
C LEU A 124 18.94 -0.95 5.46
N GLN A 125 17.73 -1.01 4.92
CA GLN A 125 17.50 -1.46 3.55
C GLN A 125 18.15 -0.50 2.55
N ASP A 126 17.83 0.79 2.62
CA ASP A 126 18.25 1.80 1.64
C ASP A 126 19.78 1.91 1.55
N VAL A 127 20.47 1.80 2.70
CA VAL A 127 21.94 1.81 2.76
C VAL A 127 22.54 0.47 2.32
N ALA A 128 21.81 -0.65 2.38
CA ALA A 128 22.30 -1.93 1.89
C ALA A 128 22.40 -1.97 0.35
N PRO A 129 23.23 -2.86 -0.23
CA PRO A 129 23.24 -3.07 -1.68
C PRO A 129 21.85 -3.45 -2.19
N ALA A 130 21.38 -2.81 -3.28
CA ALA A 130 20.03 -2.97 -3.81
C ALA A 130 19.67 -4.44 -4.06
N ILE A 131 20.62 -5.24 -4.54
CA ILE A 131 20.47 -6.69 -4.76
C ILE A 131 20.01 -7.49 -3.52
N THR A 132 20.16 -6.95 -2.31
CA THR A 132 19.78 -7.60 -1.04
C THR A 132 18.39 -7.21 -0.54
N TRP A 133 17.70 -6.25 -1.18
CA TRP A 133 16.45 -5.68 -0.66
C TRP A 133 15.30 -6.69 -0.56
N ASP A 134 15.32 -7.76 -1.36
CA ASP A 134 14.38 -8.88 -1.25
C ASP A 134 14.33 -9.46 0.18
N PHE A 135 15.48 -9.55 0.87
CA PHE A 135 15.54 -10.09 2.22
C PHE A 135 14.98 -9.13 3.26
N PHE A 136 15.06 -7.81 3.02
CA PHE A 136 14.37 -6.83 3.85
C PHE A 136 12.86 -6.89 3.64
N ILE A 137 12.39 -7.09 2.41
CA ILE A 137 10.96 -7.32 2.12
C ILE A 137 10.46 -8.53 2.91
N LEU A 138 11.15 -9.67 2.82
CA LEU A 138 10.80 -10.89 3.57
C LEU A 138 10.93 -10.74 5.09
N GLY A 139 11.91 -9.96 5.56
CA GLY A 139 12.10 -9.70 6.98
C GLY A 139 10.91 -8.97 7.64
N ARG A 140 10.19 -8.12 6.88
CA ARG A 140 8.95 -7.48 7.38
C ARG A 140 7.88 -8.52 7.71
N LEU A 141 7.72 -9.53 6.86
CA LEU A 141 6.80 -10.64 7.10
C LEU A 141 7.16 -11.43 8.35
N TRP A 142 8.46 -11.68 8.55
CA TRP A 142 8.95 -12.38 9.74
C TRP A 142 8.67 -11.57 11.02
N ILE A 143 8.94 -10.25 11.01
CA ILE A 143 8.66 -9.36 12.14
C ILE A 143 7.16 -9.36 12.45
N SER A 144 6.31 -9.20 11.44
CA SER A 144 4.85 -9.28 11.55
C SER A 144 4.41 -10.58 12.24
N ALA A 145 4.90 -11.73 11.77
CA ALA A 145 4.53 -13.04 12.31
C ALA A 145 5.01 -13.23 13.75
N PHE A 146 6.29 -12.95 14.00
CA PHE A 146 6.95 -13.24 15.27
C PHE A 146 6.43 -12.35 16.40
N PHE A 147 6.23 -11.05 16.15
CA PHE A 147 5.67 -10.17 17.18
C PHE A 147 4.18 -10.45 17.40
N THR A 148 3.43 -10.91 16.39
CA THR A 148 2.04 -11.37 16.59
C THR A 148 2.01 -12.57 17.53
N PHE A 149 2.92 -13.53 17.35
CA PHE A 149 3.09 -14.64 18.28
C PHE A 149 3.40 -14.14 19.71
N LEU A 150 4.38 -13.25 19.87
CA LEU A 150 4.75 -12.71 21.18
C LEU A 150 3.57 -11.99 21.86
N PHE A 151 2.82 -11.18 21.11
CA PHE A 151 1.64 -10.48 21.57
C PHE A 151 0.53 -11.45 22.04
N LEU A 152 0.15 -12.41 21.18
CA LEU A 152 -0.89 -13.39 21.50
C LEU A 152 -0.52 -14.26 22.71
N ARG A 153 0.75 -14.69 22.81
CA ARG A 153 1.24 -15.40 24.01
C ARG A 153 1.13 -14.55 25.26
N ARG A 154 1.42 -13.25 25.15
CA ARG A 154 1.41 -12.33 26.30
C ARG A 154 0.00 -12.09 26.84
N ILE A 155 -1.00 -11.96 25.97
CA ILE A 155 -2.41 -11.82 26.39
C ILE A 155 -3.05 -13.17 26.80
N GLY A 156 -2.30 -14.27 26.68
CA GLY A 156 -2.62 -15.55 27.28
C GLY A 156 -3.11 -16.63 26.32
N ALA A 157 -3.00 -16.46 24.99
CA ALA A 157 -3.29 -17.51 24.02
C ALA A 157 -2.27 -18.65 24.12
N SER A 158 -2.65 -19.89 23.82
CA SER A 158 -1.74 -21.04 23.76
C SER A 158 -0.65 -20.88 22.68
N ALA A 159 0.43 -21.66 22.79
CA ALA A 159 1.53 -21.65 21.83
C ALA A 159 1.07 -21.92 20.39
N VAL A 160 0.17 -22.88 20.22
CA VAL A 160 -0.38 -23.27 18.91
C VAL A 160 -1.23 -22.14 18.32
N SER A 161 -2.18 -21.60 19.10
CA SER A 161 -3.05 -20.52 18.65
C SER A 161 -2.26 -19.26 18.33
N ALA A 162 -1.28 -18.90 19.16
CA ALA A 162 -0.41 -17.75 18.90
C ALA A 162 0.45 -17.95 17.65
N PHE A 163 0.97 -19.16 17.42
CA PHE A 163 1.74 -19.48 16.22
C PHE A 163 0.89 -19.30 14.97
N LEU A 164 -0.33 -19.85 15.00
CA LEU A 164 -1.27 -19.74 13.89
C LEU A 164 -1.72 -18.29 13.65
N GLY A 165 -1.89 -17.48 14.69
CA GLY A 165 -2.16 -16.05 14.55
C GLY A 165 -1.06 -15.30 13.81
N GLY A 166 0.21 -15.63 14.07
CA GLY A 166 1.33 -15.08 13.30
C GLY A 166 1.35 -15.56 11.85
N VAL A 167 1.01 -16.83 11.57
CA VAL A 167 0.84 -17.33 10.19
C VAL A 167 -0.28 -16.58 9.48
N PHE A 168 -1.42 -16.41 10.15
CA PHE A 168 -2.59 -15.71 9.61
C PHE A 168 -2.25 -14.27 9.22
N PHE A 169 -1.56 -13.53 10.07
CA PHE A 169 -1.20 -12.17 9.73
C PHE A 169 -0.11 -12.10 8.65
N MET A 170 0.88 -13.00 8.70
CA MET A 170 1.97 -13.06 7.73
C MET A 170 1.49 -13.37 6.32
N LEU A 171 0.58 -14.35 6.17
CA LEU A 171 0.06 -14.80 4.88
C LEU A 171 -1.32 -14.24 4.55
N GLY A 172 -1.85 -13.32 5.38
CA GLY A 172 -3.10 -12.61 5.12
C GLY A 172 -2.94 -11.55 4.03
N GLY A 173 -4.06 -11.07 3.49
CA GLY A 173 -4.05 -10.38 2.20
C GLY A 173 -3.31 -9.06 2.15
N SER A 174 -3.35 -8.22 3.18
CA SER A 174 -2.58 -6.97 3.15
C SER A 174 -1.06 -7.23 3.12
N SER A 175 -0.60 -8.27 3.82
CA SER A 175 0.82 -8.66 3.85
C SER A 175 1.27 -9.28 2.53
N MET A 176 0.40 -10.06 1.87
CA MET A 176 0.73 -10.76 0.62
C MET A 176 0.55 -9.90 -0.62
N TRP A 177 -0.58 -9.20 -0.75
CA TRP A 177 -0.88 -8.38 -1.94
C TRP A 177 -0.01 -7.13 -2.04
N PHE A 178 0.47 -6.61 -0.91
CA PHE A 178 1.27 -5.40 -0.86
C PHE A 178 2.66 -5.69 -0.30
N VAL A 179 3.16 -6.92 -0.48
CA VAL A 179 4.44 -7.36 0.09
C VAL A 179 5.59 -6.46 -0.33
N SER A 180 5.57 -5.94 -1.57
CA SER A 180 6.59 -5.01 -2.07
C SER A 180 6.26 -3.52 -1.88
N LEU A 181 5.05 -3.19 -1.39
CA LEU A 181 4.64 -1.81 -1.15
C LEU A 181 5.01 -1.44 0.29
N GLN A 182 6.07 -0.66 0.43
CA GLN A 182 6.75 -0.42 1.69
C GLN A 182 5.97 0.52 2.59
N MET A 183 5.26 1.49 2.02
CA MET A 183 4.33 2.36 2.77
C MET A 183 3.19 1.58 3.44
N LEU A 184 2.82 0.38 2.99
CA LEU A 184 1.83 -0.46 3.66
C LEU A 184 2.47 -1.54 4.57
N SER A 185 3.54 -2.18 4.10
CA SER A 185 4.20 -3.27 4.84
C SER A 185 4.99 -2.78 6.07
N ASN A 186 5.53 -1.55 6.06
CA ASN A 186 6.18 -0.96 7.23
C ASN A 186 5.18 -0.75 8.39
N PRO A 187 4.05 -0.04 8.22
CA PRO A 187 3.03 0.04 9.28
C PRO A 187 2.55 -1.35 9.72
N SER A 188 2.34 -2.27 8.78
CA SER A 188 1.88 -3.64 9.06
C SER A 188 2.75 -4.36 10.09
N MET A 189 4.09 -4.33 9.93
CA MET A 189 4.98 -5.01 10.88
C MET A 189 5.04 -4.32 12.25
N THR A 190 4.71 -3.03 12.34
CA THR A 190 4.65 -2.31 13.62
C THR A 190 3.39 -2.62 14.45
N ILE A 191 2.29 -3.07 13.83
CA ILE A 191 1.03 -3.37 14.53
C ILE A 191 1.23 -4.30 15.74
N PRO A 192 1.78 -5.51 15.57
CA PRO A 192 2.00 -6.40 16.71
C PRO A 192 3.08 -5.89 17.68
N VAL A 193 4.05 -5.10 17.21
CA VAL A 193 5.09 -4.50 18.06
C VAL A 193 4.48 -3.50 19.03
N VAL A 194 3.63 -2.59 18.53
CA VAL A 194 2.91 -1.58 19.34
C VAL A 194 2.00 -2.27 20.35
N LEU A 195 1.23 -3.27 19.94
CA LEU A 195 0.32 -3.99 20.84
C LEU A 195 1.05 -4.83 21.90
N TYR A 196 2.16 -5.48 21.52
CA TYR A 196 3.03 -6.17 22.47
C TYR A 196 3.61 -5.21 23.50
N ALA A 197 4.07 -4.04 23.05
CA ALA A 197 4.61 -3.00 23.92
C ALA A 197 3.54 -2.37 24.83
N ALA A 198 2.32 -2.17 24.32
CA ALA A 198 1.18 -1.71 25.09
C ALA A 198 0.85 -2.70 26.23
N GLU A 199 0.80 -4.00 25.93
CA GLU A 199 0.60 -5.02 26.96
C GLU A 199 1.77 -5.09 27.95
N LEU A 200 3.00 -4.83 27.51
CA LEU A 200 4.17 -4.77 28.40
C LEU A 200 4.06 -3.62 29.42
N ALA A 201 3.70 -2.42 28.93
CA ALA A 201 3.53 -1.23 29.75
C ALA A 201 2.46 -1.43 30.84
N VAL A 202 1.34 -2.05 30.48
CA VAL A 202 0.21 -2.35 31.37
C VAL A 202 0.55 -3.49 32.36
N SER A 203 1.17 -4.57 31.87
CA SER A 203 1.39 -5.78 32.67
C SER A 203 2.52 -5.65 33.70
N ARG A 204 3.63 -4.99 33.35
CA ARG A 204 4.76 -4.82 34.28
C ARG A 204 4.61 -3.63 35.21
N ARG A 205 3.84 -2.61 34.81
CA ARG A 205 3.57 -1.39 35.60
C ARG A 205 4.86 -0.65 36.02
N THR A 206 5.82 -0.56 35.11
CA THR A 206 7.12 0.10 35.32
C THR A 206 7.37 1.12 34.22
N LEU A 207 8.04 2.23 34.49
CA LEU A 207 8.42 3.21 33.45
C LEU A 207 9.32 2.58 32.39
N ALA A 208 10.27 1.73 32.80
CA ALA A 208 11.11 0.99 31.85
C ALA A 208 10.32 0.09 30.88
N ALA A 209 9.18 -0.46 31.34
CA ALA A 209 8.28 -1.26 30.51
C ALA A 209 7.40 -0.43 29.57
N SER A 210 7.32 0.89 29.78
CA SER A 210 6.62 1.84 28.91
C SER A 210 7.51 2.37 27.78
N VAL A 211 8.84 2.29 27.90
CA VAL A 211 9.77 2.70 26.84
C VAL A 211 9.52 1.99 25.50
N PRO A 212 9.28 0.66 25.46
CA PRO A 212 8.93 -0.01 24.22
C PRO A 212 7.64 0.51 23.57
N LEU A 213 6.68 1.03 24.36
CA LEU A 213 5.45 1.60 23.82
C LEU A 213 5.73 2.96 23.16
N ALA A 214 6.53 3.81 23.80
CA ALA A 214 6.99 5.06 23.20
C ALA A 214 7.75 4.79 21.89
N ALA A 215 8.67 3.81 21.89
CA ALA A 215 9.38 3.40 20.69
C ALA A 215 8.42 2.83 19.62
N GLY A 216 7.45 2.01 19.99
CA GLY A 216 6.46 1.46 19.06
C GLY A 216 5.60 2.54 18.41
N VAL A 217 5.12 3.51 19.19
CA VAL A 217 4.36 4.66 18.67
C VAL A 217 5.23 5.52 17.75
N ALA A 218 6.49 5.75 18.09
CA ALA A 218 7.42 6.44 17.21
C ALA A 218 7.62 5.65 15.89
N LEU A 219 7.86 4.34 15.97
CA LEU A 219 8.07 3.48 14.79
C LEU A 219 6.88 3.49 13.84
N VAL A 220 5.64 3.40 14.33
CA VAL A 220 4.46 3.43 13.44
C VAL A 220 4.29 4.80 12.77
N LEU A 221 4.61 5.89 13.46
CA LEU A 221 4.58 7.23 12.87
C LEU A 221 5.73 7.42 11.86
N LEU A 222 6.90 6.82 12.10
CA LEU A 222 8.01 6.86 11.13
C LEU A 222 7.80 5.94 9.93
N ALA A 223 6.81 5.03 9.95
CA ALA A 223 6.64 3.96 8.97
C ALA A 223 6.20 4.41 7.56
N GLY A 224 5.94 5.70 7.35
CA GLY A 224 5.71 6.29 6.02
C GLY A 224 4.26 6.40 5.56
N GLN A 225 3.28 5.98 6.37
CA GLN A 225 1.87 6.15 6.03
C GLN A 225 1.05 6.64 7.24
N PRO A 226 0.71 7.94 7.32
CA PRO A 226 -0.02 8.49 8.46
C PRO A 226 -1.44 7.92 8.60
N GLU A 227 -2.09 7.57 7.48
CA GLU A 227 -3.42 6.97 7.45
C GLU A 227 -3.45 5.59 8.11
N SER A 228 -2.50 4.73 7.77
CA SER A 228 -2.37 3.42 8.42
C SER A 228 -1.98 3.58 9.89
N ALA A 229 -1.08 4.51 10.21
CA ALA A 229 -0.69 4.80 11.59
C ALA A 229 -1.88 5.21 12.47
N LEU A 230 -2.82 6.02 11.95
CA LEU A 230 -4.06 6.36 12.64
C LEU A 230 -4.84 5.11 13.08
N TYR A 231 -5.03 4.15 12.17
CA TYR A 231 -5.73 2.90 12.49
C TYR A 231 -4.97 2.02 13.49
N VAL A 232 -3.63 1.94 13.39
CA VAL A 232 -2.82 1.18 14.37
C VAL A 232 -2.94 1.77 15.76
N LEU A 233 -2.82 3.11 15.89
CA LEU A 233 -2.94 3.81 17.16
C LEU A 233 -4.35 3.72 17.74
N ALA A 234 -5.39 3.77 16.89
CA ALA A 234 -6.77 3.56 17.30
C ALA A 234 -6.98 2.14 17.86
N LEU A 235 -6.47 1.11 17.19
CA LEU A 235 -6.53 -0.27 17.70
C LEU A 235 -5.78 -0.41 19.03
N ALA A 236 -4.59 0.17 19.16
CA ALA A 236 -3.82 0.13 20.41
C ALA A 236 -4.55 0.85 21.56
N ALA A 237 -5.17 1.99 21.30
CA ALA A 237 -5.98 2.71 22.29
C ALA A 237 -7.20 1.89 22.74
N LEU A 238 -7.96 1.32 21.78
CA LEU A 238 -9.10 0.45 22.09
C LEU A 238 -8.68 -0.79 22.89
N PHE A 239 -7.54 -1.38 22.55
CA PHE A 239 -6.96 -2.49 23.32
C PHE A 239 -6.67 -2.09 24.76
N LEU A 240 -6.02 -0.94 24.98
CA LEU A 240 -5.73 -0.43 26.34
C LEU A 240 -7.02 -0.16 27.13
N VAL A 241 -8.06 0.41 26.51
CA VAL A 241 -9.37 0.63 27.13
C VAL A 241 -10.00 -0.70 27.57
N VAL A 242 -9.96 -1.72 26.72
CA VAL A 242 -10.46 -3.07 27.04
C VAL A 242 -9.63 -3.71 28.17
N ARG A 243 -8.32 -3.52 28.20
CA ARG A 243 -7.47 -4.01 29.30
C ARG A 243 -7.79 -3.30 30.62
N ALA A 244 -8.02 -1.99 30.58
CA ALA A 244 -8.39 -1.20 31.74
C ALA A 244 -9.77 -1.61 32.30
N SER A 245 -10.78 -1.80 31.44
CA SER A 245 -12.14 -2.19 31.87
C SER A 245 -12.22 -3.56 32.54
N ARG A 246 -11.25 -4.43 32.25
CA ARG A 246 -11.14 -5.78 32.83
C ARG A 246 -10.34 -5.84 34.12
N THR A 247 -9.79 -4.72 34.58
CA THR A 247 -9.01 -4.70 35.82
C THR A 247 -9.94 -4.77 37.03
N ALA A 248 -9.74 -5.78 37.88
CA ALA A 248 -10.57 -6.00 39.07
C ALA A 248 -10.38 -4.91 40.15
N ASP A 249 -9.16 -4.38 40.28
CA ASP A 249 -8.85 -3.32 41.25
C ASP A 249 -8.85 -1.94 40.59
N ARG A 250 -9.91 -1.17 40.86
CA ARG A 250 -10.09 0.20 40.33
C ARG A 250 -9.03 1.19 40.83
N ARG A 251 -8.34 0.93 41.94
CA ARG A 251 -7.26 1.79 42.44
C ARG A 251 -6.07 1.83 41.47
N HIS A 252 -5.92 0.82 40.63
CA HIS A 252 -4.88 0.76 39.61
C HIS A 252 -5.29 1.38 38.28
N LEU A 253 -6.56 1.75 38.08
CA LEU A 253 -7.09 2.26 36.82
C LEU A 253 -6.33 3.50 36.29
N PRO A 254 -6.00 4.52 37.11
CA PRO A 254 -5.22 5.66 36.63
C PRO A 254 -3.83 5.23 36.12
N GLY A 255 -3.15 4.32 36.80
CA GLY A 255 -1.83 3.82 36.40
C GLY A 255 -1.84 3.02 35.09
N LEU A 256 -2.96 2.38 34.75
CA LEU A 256 -3.14 1.59 33.53
C LEU A 256 -3.44 2.45 32.29
N LEU A 257 -3.92 3.68 32.49
CA LEU A 257 -4.24 4.60 31.40
C LEU A 257 -3.22 5.73 31.29
N VAL A 258 -2.89 6.41 32.39
CA VAL A 258 -2.00 7.58 32.38
C VAL A 258 -0.59 7.22 31.88
N ARG A 259 -0.01 6.11 32.36
CA ARG A 259 1.36 5.74 31.98
C ARG A 259 1.50 5.37 30.50
N PRO A 260 0.65 4.49 29.93
CA PRO A 260 0.65 4.26 28.50
C PRO A 260 0.37 5.52 27.68
N THR A 261 -0.50 6.43 28.14
CA THR A 261 -0.76 7.70 27.46
C THR A 261 0.48 8.60 27.45
N ILE A 262 1.19 8.74 28.57
CA ILE A 262 2.45 9.50 28.63
C ILE A 262 3.50 8.87 27.70
N ALA A 263 3.58 7.53 27.68
CA ALA A 263 4.51 6.83 26.80
C ALA A 263 4.15 7.01 25.32
N ALA A 264 2.88 6.93 24.97
CA ALA A 264 2.41 7.19 23.61
C ALA A 264 2.70 8.64 23.20
N PHE A 265 2.46 9.61 24.08
CA PHE A 265 2.81 11.01 23.83
C PHE A 265 4.33 11.20 23.66
N ALA A 266 5.15 10.56 24.48
CA ALA A 266 6.60 10.56 24.29
C ALA A 266 6.99 9.91 22.94
N GLY A 267 6.27 8.88 22.49
CA GLY A 267 6.45 8.30 21.16
C GLY A 267 6.11 9.27 20.03
N VAL A 268 5.05 10.08 20.17
CA VAL A 268 4.74 11.17 19.23
C VAL A 268 5.89 12.17 19.18
N LEU A 269 6.41 12.60 20.34
CA LEU A 269 7.55 13.52 20.43
C LEU A 269 8.84 12.92 19.83
N LEU A 270 9.09 11.63 20.01
CA LEU A 270 10.21 10.92 19.38
C LEU A 270 10.09 10.91 17.84
N SER A 271 8.88 10.91 17.30
CA SER A 271 8.62 11.01 15.85
C SER A 271 8.53 12.44 15.32
N ALA A 272 8.67 13.46 16.17
CA ALA A 272 8.55 14.87 15.79
C ALA A 272 9.48 15.32 14.63
N PRO A 273 10.71 14.79 14.44
CA PRO A 273 11.54 15.11 13.27
C PRO A 273 10.88 14.75 11.92
N GLN A 274 9.95 13.79 11.93
CA GLN A 274 9.15 13.40 10.77
C GLN A 274 7.81 14.15 10.71
N VAL A 275 7.11 14.21 11.86
CA VAL A 275 5.74 14.73 11.93
C VAL A 275 5.71 16.25 11.71
N LEU A 276 6.64 17.02 12.29
CA LEU A 276 6.59 18.48 12.19
C LEU A 276 6.86 19.00 10.77
N PRO A 277 7.88 18.51 10.01
CA PRO A 277 8.05 18.90 8.61
C PRO A 277 6.84 18.54 7.75
N PHE A 278 6.20 17.39 8.01
CA PHE A 278 4.98 17.03 7.31
C PHE A 278 3.84 18.01 7.58
N LEU A 279 3.62 18.42 8.83
CA LEU A 279 2.62 19.43 9.18
C LEU A 279 2.94 20.81 8.56
N GLU A 280 4.22 21.13 8.34
CA GLU A 280 4.64 22.32 7.57
C GLU A 280 4.31 22.20 6.08
N LEU A 281 4.45 21.01 5.49
CA LEU A 281 4.16 20.76 4.07
C LEU A 281 2.66 20.72 3.77
N VAL A 282 1.82 20.15 4.63
CA VAL A 282 0.37 20.00 4.40
C VAL A 282 -0.30 21.27 3.84
N PRO A 283 -0.19 22.46 4.47
CA PRO A 283 -0.82 23.68 3.95
C PRO A 283 -0.14 24.24 2.69
N LEU A 284 1.09 23.83 2.40
CA LEU A 284 1.86 24.24 1.22
C LEU A 284 1.73 23.25 0.05
N SER A 285 1.01 22.16 0.26
CA SER A 285 0.93 21.04 -0.67
C SER A 285 -0.30 21.11 -1.56
N PHE A 286 -0.20 20.44 -2.70
CA PHE A 286 -1.34 20.08 -3.54
C PHE A 286 -1.64 18.59 -3.36
N ASN A 287 -2.92 18.27 -3.17
CA ASN A 287 -3.45 16.91 -3.12
C ASN A 287 -4.57 16.78 -4.15
N GLN A 288 -4.60 15.65 -4.87
CA GLN A 288 -5.68 15.31 -5.80
C GLN A 288 -6.99 14.97 -5.09
N HIS A 289 -6.91 14.48 -3.86
CA HIS A 289 -8.06 14.08 -3.06
C HIS A 289 -8.37 15.19 -2.05
N GLY A 290 -9.55 15.79 -2.18
CA GLY A 290 -10.03 16.78 -1.23
C GLY A 290 -10.34 16.17 0.14
N ALA A 291 -10.31 17.00 1.18
CA ALA A 291 -10.79 16.58 2.49
C ALA A 291 -12.25 16.10 2.36
N GLY A 292 -12.50 14.88 2.82
CA GLY A 292 -13.82 14.30 2.80
C GLY A 292 -14.18 13.44 1.59
N THR A 293 -13.31 13.36 0.58
CA THR A 293 -13.50 12.50 -0.61
C THR A 293 -13.79 11.04 -0.22
N PHE A 294 -13.25 10.58 0.91
CA PHE A 294 -13.37 9.20 1.39
C PHE A 294 -14.20 9.06 2.68
N LYS A 295 -15.08 10.04 3.00
CA LYS A 295 -16.00 9.93 4.15
C LYS A 295 -16.92 8.73 4.03
N ASN A 296 -17.38 8.46 2.82
CA ASN A 296 -18.21 7.31 2.52
C ASN A 296 -17.32 6.10 2.23
N GLY A 297 -17.77 4.91 2.66
CA GLY A 297 -17.20 3.66 2.17
C GLY A 297 -17.41 3.51 0.65
N MET A 298 -17.23 2.31 0.13
CA MET A 298 -17.65 1.97 -1.22
C MET A 298 -19.19 1.96 -1.30
N ALA A 299 -19.82 3.12 -1.23
CA ALA A 299 -21.27 3.27 -1.38
C ALA A 299 -21.77 2.82 -2.77
N LEU A 300 -20.85 2.55 -3.71
CA LEU A 300 -21.10 2.20 -5.10
C LEU A 300 -20.71 0.76 -5.49
N VAL A 301 -20.07 -0.01 -4.59
CA VAL A 301 -19.62 -1.39 -4.87
C VAL A 301 -20.67 -2.42 -4.44
N ARG A 302 -20.90 -3.42 -5.29
CA ARG A 302 -21.97 -4.41 -5.14
C ARG A 302 -21.61 -5.38 -4.00
N PHE A 303 -22.52 -5.65 -3.06
CA PHE A 303 -22.35 -6.62 -1.97
C PHE A 303 -21.71 -7.99 -2.37
N PRO A 304 -21.96 -8.56 -3.56
CA PRO A 304 -21.24 -9.75 -4.02
C PRO A 304 -19.72 -9.64 -3.92
N GLU A 305 -19.16 -8.46 -4.13
CA GLU A 305 -17.71 -8.18 -4.10
C GLU A 305 -17.09 -8.37 -2.71
N ALA A 306 -17.89 -8.32 -1.64
CA ALA A 306 -17.39 -8.62 -0.29
C ALA A 306 -16.88 -10.07 -0.15
N ILE A 307 -17.32 -11.00 -1.02
CA ILE A 307 -16.81 -12.38 -0.99
C ILE A 307 -15.32 -12.46 -1.34
N GLY A 308 -14.76 -11.45 -2.03
CA GLY A 308 -13.33 -11.35 -2.34
C GLY A 308 -12.44 -11.26 -1.10
N VAL A 309 -12.98 -10.80 0.04
CA VAL A 309 -12.30 -10.79 1.35
C VAL A 309 -12.04 -12.22 1.86
N LEU A 310 -12.91 -13.17 1.50
CA LEU A 310 -12.78 -14.58 1.89
C LEU A 310 -12.08 -15.39 0.80
N VAL A 311 -12.35 -15.05 -0.47
CA VAL A 311 -11.94 -15.83 -1.64
C VAL A 311 -11.35 -14.88 -2.68
N PRO A 312 -10.06 -14.53 -2.58
CA PRO A 312 -9.38 -13.67 -3.55
C PRO A 312 -9.60 -14.07 -5.01
N SER A 313 -9.58 -15.36 -5.33
CA SER A 313 -9.72 -15.79 -6.73
C SER A 313 -11.15 -15.74 -7.26
N TYR A 314 -12.14 -15.34 -6.44
CA TYR A 314 -13.55 -15.37 -6.84
C TYR A 314 -13.83 -14.44 -8.02
N PHE A 315 -13.18 -13.28 -8.06
CA PHE A 315 -13.33 -12.31 -9.17
C PHE A 315 -12.19 -12.34 -10.18
N THR A 316 -11.14 -13.11 -9.89
CA THR A 316 -9.95 -13.21 -10.75
C THR A 316 -9.42 -14.63 -10.70
N PHE A 317 -9.61 -15.41 -11.76
CA PHE A 317 -8.68 -16.50 -12.00
C PHE A 317 -7.35 -15.91 -12.49
N PRO A 318 -6.20 -16.55 -12.20
CA PRO A 318 -4.87 -15.93 -12.27
C PRO A 318 -4.38 -15.53 -13.67
N THR A 319 -5.23 -15.59 -14.69
CA THR A 319 -4.81 -15.51 -16.08
C THR A 319 -5.63 -14.60 -16.98
N PHE A 320 -6.83 -14.15 -16.62
CA PHE A 320 -7.62 -13.30 -17.52
C PHE A 320 -8.47 -12.28 -16.77
N ALA A 321 -7.96 -11.04 -16.74
CA ALA A 321 -8.66 -9.77 -16.97
C ALA A 321 -7.89 -8.64 -16.27
N ARG A 322 -6.79 -8.21 -16.91
CA ARG A 322 -6.26 -6.84 -16.81
C ARG A 322 -7.14 -5.85 -17.58
N GLU A 323 -8.46 -6.05 -17.59
CA GLU A 323 -9.41 -5.07 -18.14
C GLU A 323 -9.38 -3.76 -17.32
N MET A 324 -8.75 -3.76 -16.14
CA MET A 324 -8.17 -2.55 -15.56
C MET A 324 -6.71 -2.81 -15.16
N PRO A 325 -5.73 -2.29 -15.93
CA PRO A 325 -4.32 -2.29 -15.52
C PRO A 325 -4.03 -1.38 -14.30
N VAL A 326 -5.03 -0.81 -13.64
CA VAL A 326 -4.88 0.31 -12.69
C VAL A 326 -5.97 0.22 -11.60
N ASN A 327 -5.56 0.24 -10.33
CA ASN A 327 -6.30 0.73 -9.15
C ASN A 327 -7.84 0.61 -9.16
N GLY A 328 -8.39 -0.57 -8.90
CA GLY A 328 -9.84 -0.71 -8.71
C GLY A 328 -10.14 -1.69 -7.58
N TYR A 329 -10.48 -2.92 -7.95
CA TYR A 329 -11.05 -3.91 -7.04
C TYR A 329 -10.17 -4.23 -5.80
N TRP A 330 -8.87 -4.47 -5.99
CA TRP A 330 -7.99 -4.91 -4.90
C TRP A 330 -7.52 -3.79 -3.97
N ASP A 331 -7.29 -2.60 -4.53
CA ASP A 331 -7.00 -1.40 -3.75
C ASP A 331 -8.18 -1.03 -2.84
N GLU A 332 -9.39 -1.31 -3.29
CA GLU A 332 -10.61 -1.02 -2.56
C GLU A 332 -10.95 -2.06 -1.46
N LEU A 333 -10.47 -3.30 -1.58
CA LEU A 333 -10.65 -4.32 -0.54
C LEU A 333 -9.63 -4.21 0.60
N GLY A 334 -8.41 -3.75 0.31
CA GLY A 334 -7.32 -3.59 1.29
C GLY A 334 -6.72 -4.90 1.81
N GLY A 335 -7.27 -6.08 1.47
CA GLY A 335 -6.76 -7.39 1.84
C GLY A 335 -7.80 -8.52 1.79
N TYR A 336 -7.40 -9.69 2.28
CA TYR A 336 -8.22 -10.89 2.44
C TYR A 336 -7.86 -11.63 3.73
N THR A 337 -8.75 -12.51 4.16
CA THR A 337 -8.59 -13.36 5.36
C THR A 337 -8.64 -14.85 5.06
N GLY A 338 -9.22 -15.27 3.93
CA GLY A 338 -9.53 -16.67 3.73
C GLY A 338 -10.73 -17.10 4.58
N VAL A 339 -11.26 -18.27 4.24
CA VAL A 339 -12.38 -18.92 4.92
C VAL A 339 -11.95 -19.42 6.30
N THR A 340 -10.76 -20.01 6.45
CA THR A 340 -10.33 -20.59 7.73
C THR A 340 -10.23 -19.54 8.84
N MET A 341 -9.65 -18.37 8.57
CA MET A 341 -9.56 -17.30 9.58
C MET A 341 -10.96 -16.88 10.04
N MET A 342 -11.88 -16.63 9.10
CA MET A 342 -13.23 -16.16 9.42
C MET A 342 -14.03 -17.21 10.21
N VAL A 343 -13.97 -18.48 9.79
CA VAL A 343 -14.67 -19.57 10.49
C VAL A 343 -14.16 -19.74 11.92
N LEU A 344 -12.85 -19.65 12.15
CA LEU A 344 -12.29 -19.74 13.51
C LEU A 344 -12.64 -18.51 14.36
N ALA A 345 -12.60 -17.32 13.76
CA ALA A 345 -12.93 -16.08 14.45
C ALA A 345 -14.40 -16.04 14.92
N ILE A 346 -15.34 -16.52 14.09
CA ILE A 346 -16.76 -16.64 14.44
C ILE A 346 -16.99 -17.83 15.38
N GLY A 347 -16.41 -19.00 15.06
CA GLY A 347 -16.60 -20.24 15.81
C GLY A 347 -16.16 -20.14 17.27
N GLY A 348 -15.08 -19.41 17.56
CA GLY A 348 -14.65 -19.20 18.94
C GLY A 348 -15.57 -18.28 19.76
N PHE A 349 -16.30 -17.36 19.10
CA PHE A 349 -17.27 -16.50 19.79
C PHE A 349 -18.43 -17.34 20.33
N LEU A 350 -18.84 -18.34 19.55
CA LEU A 350 -19.84 -19.33 19.97
C LEU A 350 -19.29 -20.27 21.06
N ALA A 351 -18.00 -20.63 21.01
CA ALA A 351 -17.41 -21.51 22.01
C ALA A 351 -17.27 -20.86 23.41
N ALA A 352 -17.34 -19.52 23.50
CA ALA A 352 -17.26 -18.73 24.73
C ALA A 352 -16.06 -19.11 25.64
N GLY A 353 -14.88 -18.57 25.32
CA GLY A 353 -13.64 -18.82 26.10
C GLY A 353 -13.27 -17.71 27.10
N ARG A 354 -12.28 -17.97 27.95
CA ARG A 354 -11.71 -16.98 28.90
C ARG A 354 -11.16 -15.71 28.22
N LEU A 355 -10.82 -15.80 26.94
CA LEU A 355 -10.30 -14.70 26.12
C LEU A 355 -11.38 -14.03 25.24
N LEU A 356 -12.66 -14.35 25.46
CA LEU A 356 -13.78 -13.87 24.62
C LEU A 356 -13.80 -12.36 24.46
N VAL A 357 -13.45 -11.58 25.49
CA VAL A 357 -13.44 -10.10 25.38
C VAL A 357 -12.36 -9.60 24.41
N HIS A 358 -11.17 -10.20 24.42
CA HIS A 358 -10.12 -9.85 23.46
C HIS A 358 -10.53 -10.27 22.05
N GLN A 359 -11.11 -11.47 21.91
CA GLN A 359 -11.65 -11.94 20.64
C GLN A 359 -12.75 -10.99 20.11
N ALA A 360 -13.68 -10.57 20.96
CA ALA A 360 -14.76 -9.64 20.63
C ALA A 360 -14.22 -8.27 20.20
N LEU A 361 -13.20 -7.75 20.90
CA LEU A 361 -12.51 -6.52 20.49
C LEU A 361 -11.96 -6.66 19.07
N PHE A 362 -11.13 -7.67 18.83
CA PHE A 362 -10.45 -7.82 17.55
C PHE A 362 -11.44 -8.13 16.41
N LEU A 363 -12.41 -9.00 16.64
CA LEU A 363 -13.46 -9.27 15.66
C LEU A 363 -14.30 -8.01 15.38
N GLY A 364 -14.66 -7.26 16.43
CA GLY A 364 -15.43 -6.02 16.31
C GLY A 364 -14.68 -4.92 15.55
N VAL A 365 -13.38 -4.75 15.79
CA VAL A 365 -12.55 -3.80 15.02
C VAL A 365 -12.42 -4.24 13.57
N GLY A 366 -12.13 -5.52 13.32
CA GLY A 366 -12.00 -6.05 11.97
C GLY A 366 -13.29 -5.88 11.14
N LEU A 367 -14.43 -6.31 11.70
CA LEU A 367 -15.73 -6.16 11.05
C LEU A 367 -16.20 -4.70 10.99
N GLY A 368 -15.83 -3.87 11.96
CA GLY A 368 -16.15 -2.45 11.98
C GLY A 368 -15.47 -1.68 10.85
N ILE A 369 -14.18 -1.94 10.63
CA ILE A 369 -13.42 -1.36 9.51
C ILE A 369 -13.95 -1.87 8.18
N LEU A 370 -14.18 -3.19 8.04
CA LEU A 370 -14.76 -3.75 6.81
C LEU A 370 -16.14 -3.14 6.54
N GLY A 371 -17.01 -3.08 7.55
CA GLY A 371 -18.32 -2.45 7.44
C GLY A 371 -18.21 -1.00 7.00
N LYS A 372 -17.26 -0.22 7.54
CA LYS A 372 -16.97 1.14 7.06
C LYS A 372 -16.56 1.11 5.59
N SER A 373 -15.60 0.26 5.20
CA SER A 373 -15.09 0.15 3.83
C SER A 373 -16.19 -0.23 2.82
N PHE A 374 -17.18 -1.03 3.21
CA PHE A 374 -18.34 -1.38 2.39
C PHE A 374 -19.54 -0.41 2.52
N GLY A 375 -19.40 0.69 3.27
CA GLY A 375 -20.47 1.68 3.43
C GLY A 375 -21.67 1.20 4.28
N TYR A 376 -21.46 0.24 5.18
CA TYR A 376 -22.53 -0.32 6.01
C TYR A 376 -23.05 0.70 7.05
N PRO A 377 -24.38 0.88 7.20
CA PRO A 377 -24.96 1.96 8.03
C PRO A 377 -24.53 1.99 9.50
N LEU A 378 -24.19 0.85 10.10
CA LEU A 378 -23.76 0.82 11.51
C LEU A 378 -22.33 1.29 11.73
N THR A 379 -21.53 1.43 10.67
CA THR A 379 -20.08 1.64 10.75
C THR A 379 -19.59 2.76 9.83
N TYR A 380 -20.38 3.20 8.84
CA TYR A 380 -19.98 4.26 7.92
C TYR A 380 -19.72 5.60 8.63
N TRP A 381 -20.38 5.87 9.77
CA TRP A 381 -20.19 7.07 10.58
C TRP A 381 -18.74 7.26 11.05
N ILE A 382 -17.93 6.19 11.11
CA ILE A 382 -16.48 6.27 11.41
C ILE A 382 -15.78 7.16 10.38
N GLY A 383 -16.24 7.20 9.13
CA GLY A 383 -15.72 8.08 8.08
C GLY A 383 -16.03 9.55 8.27
N PHE A 384 -16.89 9.93 9.22
CA PHE A 384 -17.21 11.33 9.53
C PHE A 384 -16.45 11.85 10.75
N LEU A 385 -15.68 10.98 11.43
CA LEU A 385 -14.83 11.40 12.53
C LEU A 385 -13.67 12.26 11.99
N PRO A 386 -13.22 13.26 12.77
CA PRO A 386 -12.01 14.01 12.44
C PRO A 386 -10.84 13.07 12.14
N LEU A 387 -10.01 13.45 11.17
CA LEU A 387 -8.92 12.66 10.58
C LEU A 387 -9.40 11.47 9.74
N PHE A 388 -10.33 10.64 10.24
CA PHE A 388 -10.84 9.47 9.50
C PHE A 388 -11.58 9.84 8.20
N GLU A 389 -12.12 11.06 8.10
CA GLU A 389 -12.72 11.61 6.88
C GLU A 389 -11.72 11.93 5.77
N GLN A 390 -10.43 12.02 6.11
CA GLN A 390 -9.34 12.27 5.18
C GLN A 390 -8.66 10.97 4.73
N VAL A 391 -9.05 9.83 5.32
CA VAL A 391 -8.39 8.54 5.08
C VAL A 391 -9.16 7.70 4.08
N TRP A 392 -8.48 7.30 3.00
CA TRP A 392 -8.93 6.23 2.13
C TRP A 392 -8.85 4.87 2.84
N SER A 393 -9.92 4.54 3.57
CA SER A 393 -9.94 3.48 4.58
C SER A 393 -9.93 2.08 3.97
N GLN A 394 -10.56 1.94 2.83
CA GLN A 394 -10.55 0.78 1.95
C GLN A 394 -9.14 0.22 1.78
N ARG A 395 -8.20 1.10 1.41
CA ARG A 395 -6.81 0.76 1.13
C ARG A 395 -5.96 0.75 2.40
N TRP A 396 -5.97 1.84 3.17
CA TRP A 396 -4.98 2.08 4.22
C TRP A 396 -5.31 1.44 5.57
N ALA A 397 -6.56 1.02 5.80
CA ALA A 397 -6.95 0.27 6.99
C ALA A 397 -6.73 -1.25 6.85
N GLY A 398 -6.41 -1.71 5.62
CA GLY A 398 -6.10 -3.09 5.25
C GLY A 398 -5.39 -3.90 6.34
N PRO A 399 -4.14 -3.51 6.67
CA PRO A 399 -3.32 -4.21 7.65
C PRO A 399 -3.98 -4.38 9.02
N VAL A 400 -4.75 -3.39 9.47
CA VAL A 400 -5.33 -3.37 10.82
C VAL A 400 -6.53 -4.30 10.93
N TRP A 401 -7.41 -4.32 9.92
CA TRP A 401 -8.55 -5.23 9.95
C TRP A 401 -8.13 -6.68 9.71
N VAL A 402 -7.15 -6.94 8.83
CA VAL A 402 -6.58 -8.29 8.63
C VAL A 402 -5.89 -8.78 9.90
N PHE A 403 -5.05 -7.96 10.54
CA PHE A 403 -4.43 -8.28 11.83
C PHE A 403 -5.47 -8.61 12.90
N SER A 404 -6.54 -7.81 12.96
CA SER A 404 -7.59 -7.98 13.95
C SER A 404 -8.35 -9.30 13.73
N ILE A 405 -8.71 -9.64 12.50
CA ILE A 405 -9.36 -10.94 12.21
C ILE A 405 -8.39 -12.11 12.47
N ALA A 406 -7.10 -11.97 12.14
CA ALA A 406 -6.08 -12.97 12.47
C ALA A 406 -5.98 -13.22 13.99
N CYS A 407 -5.98 -12.16 14.80
CA CYS A 407 -5.99 -12.27 16.25
C CYS A 407 -7.29 -12.91 16.76
N ALA A 408 -8.45 -12.51 16.23
CA ALA A 408 -9.74 -13.09 16.60
C ALA A 408 -9.81 -14.59 16.25
N ALA A 409 -9.28 -14.99 15.09
CA ALA A 409 -9.21 -16.39 14.66
C ALA A 409 -8.31 -17.23 15.56
N ALA A 410 -7.13 -16.71 15.93
CA ALA A 410 -6.21 -17.36 16.86
C ALA A 410 -6.85 -17.53 18.25
N LEU A 411 -7.46 -16.48 18.80
CA LEU A 411 -8.15 -16.54 20.08
C LEU A 411 -9.38 -17.45 20.02
N GLY A 412 -10.06 -17.50 18.88
CA GLY A 412 -11.19 -18.39 18.66
C GLY A 412 -10.78 -19.85 18.60
N LEU A 413 -9.64 -20.17 17.98
CA LEU A 413 -9.04 -21.49 18.08
C LEU A 413 -8.68 -21.84 19.52
N ASP A 414 -8.12 -20.90 20.29
CA ASP A 414 -7.84 -21.10 21.71
C ASP A 414 -9.12 -21.45 22.49
N ALA A 415 -10.22 -20.73 22.26
CA ALA A 415 -11.52 -21.00 22.89
C ALA A 415 -12.09 -22.37 22.51
N ILE A 416 -11.95 -22.79 21.25
CA ILE A 416 -12.39 -24.11 20.79
C ILE A 416 -11.56 -25.25 21.41
N LEU A 417 -10.28 -24.99 21.71
CA LEU A 417 -9.37 -25.96 22.33
C LEU A 417 -9.43 -25.97 23.86
N ASP A 418 -9.80 -24.86 24.50
CA ASP A 418 -9.91 -24.71 25.95
C ASP A 418 -11.17 -25.45 26.44
N ARG A 419 -10.99 -26.72 26.83
CA ARG A 419 -12.06 -27.67 27.23
C ARG A 419 -12.77 -27.34 28.55
N ARG A 420 -12.72 -26.09 29.03
CA ARG A 420 -13.51 -25.73 30.21
C ARG A 420 -14.97 -25.85 29.79
N PRO A 421 -15.78 -26.68 30.46
CA PRO A 421 -17.20 -26.72 30.17
C PRO A 421 -17.74 -25.29 30.38
N ALA A 422 -18.16 -24.63 29.31
CA ALA A 422 -19.23 -23.65 29.45
C ALA A 422 -20.32 -24.35 30.26
N THR A 423 -20.91 -23.66 31.24
CA THR A 423 -22.02 -24.18 32.05
C THR A 423 -22.88 -25.08 31.18
N VAL A 424 -23.05 -26.34 31.61
CA VAL A 424 -23.49 -27.50 30.80
C VAL A 424 -24.66 -27.17 29.85
N GLY A 425 -25.53 -26.22 30.22
CA GLY A 425 -26.58 -25.69 29.34
C GLY A 425 -26.13 -24.99 28.04
N ALA A 426 -25.02 -24.24 27.98
CA ALA A 426 -24.59 -23.54 26.76
C ALA A 426 -23.81 -24.42 25.79
N HIS A 427 -22.93 -25.30 26.31
CA HIS A 427 -22.23 -26.30 25.49
C HIS A 427 -23.23 -27.28 24.87
N ASP A 428 -24.18 -27.79 25.66
CA ASP A 428 -25.19 -28.71 25.14
C ASP A 428 -26.26 -27.99 24.34
N ALA A 429 -26.59 -26.72 24.61
CA ALA A 429 -27.45 -25.93 23.72
C ALA A 429 -26.76 -25.56 22.41
N ILE A 430 -25.44 -25.36 22.36
CA ILE A 430 -24.71 -25.06 21.12
C ILE A 430 -24.46 -26.33 20.33
N VAL A 431 -24.06 -27.42 20.98
CA VAL A 431 -23.96 -28.73 20.33
C VAL A 431 -25.34 -29.17 19.88
N ALA A 432 -26.40 -29.05 20.70
CA ALA A 432 -27.79 -29.33 20.32
C ALA A 432 -28.34 -28.36 19.28
N TRP A 433 -27.99 -27.07 19.29
CA TRP A 433 -28.38 -26.11 18.24
C TRP A 433 -27.67 -26.45 16.93
N MET A 434 -26.36 -26.73 16.98
CA MET A 434 -25.57 -27.18 15.84
C MET A 434 -25.89 -28.60 15.38
N THR A 435 -26.48 -29.48 16.21
CA THR A 435 -26.89 -30.85 15.83
C THR A 435 -28.36 -30.96 15.45
N ALA A 436 -29.27 -30.30 16.18
CA ALA A 436 -30.71 -30.26 15.91
C ALA A 436 -31.06 -29.36 14.74
N ARG A 437 -30.25 -28.32 14.47
CA ARG A 437 -30.40 -27.47 13.28
C ARG A 437 -29.35 -27.73 12.20
N ARG A 438 -28.70 -28.90 12.16
CA ARG A 438 -27.83 -29.27 11.01
C ARG A 438 -28.55 -29.17 9.69
N GLY A 439 -29.82 -29.54 9.64
CA GLY A 439 -30.66 -29.37 8.46
C GLY A 439 -31.06 -27.91 8.24
N THR A 440 -31.36 -27.16 9.30
CA THR A 440 -31.91 -25.81 9.22
C THR A 440 -30.85 -24.74 8.98
N ILE A 441 -29.70 -24.76 9.65
CA ILE A 441 -28.61 -23.79 9.41
C ILE A 441 -28.06 -23.99 7.99
N VAL A 442 -27.90 -25.24 7.56
CA VAL A 442 -27.53 -25.59 6.19
C VAL A 442 -28.61 -25.15 5.19
N ALA A 443 -29.89 -25.34 5.50
CA ALA A 443 -31.01 -24.86 4.67
C ALA A 443 -31.19 -23.33 4.72
N TRP A 444 -30.77 -22.65 5.79
CA TRP A 444 -30.79 -21.20 5.93
C TRP A 444 -29.60 -20.57 5.21
N THR A 445 -28.41 -21.16 5.25
CA THR A 445 -27.27 -20.72 4.43
C THR A 445 -27.50 -21.02 2.96
N ALA A 446 -28.06 -22.19 2.63
CA ALA A 446 -28.50 -22.50 1.27
C ALA A 446 -29.67 -21.61 0.83
N GLY A 447 -30.59 -21.29 1.74
CA GLY A 447 -31.75 -20.41 1.49
C GLY A 447 -31.36 -18.95 1.32
N LEU A 448 -30.49 -18.40 2.17
CA LEU A 448 -29.90 -17.06 2.02
C LEU A 448 -29.06 -16.97 0.75
N PHE A 449 -28.32 -18.04 0.42
CA PHE A 449 -27.56 -18.12 -0.82
C PHE A 449 -28.47 -18.22 -2.05
N VAL A 450 -29.56 -18.99 -1.99
CA VAL A 450 -30.58 -19.07 -3.06
C VAL A 450 -31.34 -17.76 -3.20
N VAL A 451 -31.69 -17.08 -2.10
CA VAL A 451 -32.36 -15.77 -2.11
C VAL A 451 -31.43 -14.66 -2.60
N SER A 452 -30.15 -14.67 -2.22
CA SER A 452 -29.16 -13.71 -2.74
C SER A 452 -28.85 -13.98 -4.21
N THR A 453 -28.83 -15.26 -4.63
CA THR A 453 -28.62 -15.66 -6.02
C THR A 453 -29.84 -15.34 -6.89
N LEU A 454 -31.06 -15.64 -6.44
CA LEU A 454 -32.29 -15.27 -7.14
C LEU A 454 -32.52 -13.75 -7.17
N GLY A 455 -32.11 -13.04 -6.11
CA GLY A 455 -32.09 -11.58 -6.08
C GLY A 455 -31.10 -10.99 -7.08
N ALA A 456 -29.88 -11.52 -7.17
CA ALA A 456 -28.88 -11.11 -8.15
C ALA A 456 -29.28 -11.46 -9.59
N VAL A 457 -29.90 -12.62 -9.80
CA VAL A 457 -30.44 -13.04 -11.11
C VAL A 457 -31.64 -12.19 -11.51
N ALA A 458 -32.55 -11.85 -10.59
CA ALA A 458 -33.70 -10.98 -10.87
C ALA A 458 -33.28 -9.53 -11.18
N VAL A 459 -32.26 -9.01 -10.51
CA VAL A 459 -31.70 -7.67 -10.78
C VAL A 459 -31.03 -7.62 -12.17
N ASN A 460 -30.31 -8.67 -12.57
CA ASN A 460 -29.67 -8.74 -13.89
C ASN A 460 -30.65 -9.11 -15.03
N ALA A 461 -31.69 -9.89 -14.77
CA ALA A 461 -32.66 -10.31 -15.78
C ALA A 461 -33.64 -9.20 -16.24
N VAL A 462 -33.78 -8.12 -15.46
CA VAL A 462 -34.73 -7.02 -15.75
C VAL A 462 -34.13 -5.89 -16.62
N GLY A 463 -32.84 -5.97 -17.00
CA GLY A 463 -32.26 -5.03 -17.98
C GLY A 463 -32.40 -3.56 -17.59
N ILE A 464 -32.08 -3.22 -16.33
CA ILE A 464 -32.14 -1.84 -15.85
C ILE A 464 -30.86 -1.12 -16.31
N GLY A 465 -31.01 -0.21 -17.27
CA GLY A 465 -29.92 0.43 -18.00
C GLY A 465 -28.95 1.29 -17.18
N ASP A 466 -27.78 1.50 -17.77
CA ASP A 466 -26.54 2.11 -17.25
C ASP A 466 -26.65 3.62 -16.90
N GLY A 467 -27.44 3.98 -15.89
CA GLY A 467 -27.59 5.37 -15.42
C GLY A 467 -27.46 5.54 -13.90
N PRO A 468 -26.74 6.57 -13.38
CA PRO A 468 -26.64 6.85 -11.94
C PRO A 468 -27.93 7.38 -11.30
N THR A 469 -28.98 7.66 -12.08
CA THR A 469 -30.21 8.34 -11.62
C THR A 469 -31.31 7.41 -11.11
N THR A 470 -31.22 6.10 -11.35
CA THR A 470 -32.35 5.18 -11.12
C THR A 470 -32.47 4.72 -9.66
N VAL A 471 -31.38 4.69 -8.88
CA VAL A 471 -31.42 4.35 -7.45
C VAL A 471 -32.09 5.46 -6.63
N THR A 472 -31.97 6.71 -7.06
CA THR A 472 -32.73 7.85 -6.49
C THR A 472 -34.23 7.79 -6.78
N CYS A 473 -34.66 7.21 -7.91
CA CYS A 473 -36.09 7.01 -8.18
C CYS A 473 -36.74 5.91 -7.32
N LEU A 474 -35.97 4.91 -6.86
CA LEU A 474 -36.47 3.83 -5.99
C LEU A 474 -36.85 4.30 -4.58
N TRP A 475 -36.42 5.49 -4.17
CA TRP A 475 -36.75 6.08 -2.86
C TRP A 475 -37.76 7.24 -2.95
N ALA A 476 -38.16 7.68 -4.14
CA ALA A 476 -38.91 8.92 -4.34
C ALA A 476 -40.41 8.76 -4.67
N SER A 477 -40.90 7.57 -5.07
CA SER A 477 -42.33 7.38 -5.40
C SER A 477 -42.89 6.05 -4.86
N PRO A 478 -43.69 6.07 -3.78
CA PRO A 478 -44.23 4.86 -3.13
C PRO A 478 -45.51 4.33 -3.81
N GLY A 479 -45.49 4.15 -5.13
CA GLY A 479 -46.67 3.73 -5.90
C GLY A 479 -46.35 2.64 -6.92
N ALA A 480 -46.93 1.45 -6.73
CA ALA A 480 -47.20 0.43 -7.75
C ALA A 480 -46.16 -0.67 -8.11
N CYS A 481 -44.89 -0.66 -7.67
CA CYS A 481 -43.96 -1.78 -7.97
C CYS A 481 -43.60 -2.70 -6.79
N HIS A 482 -44.04 -2.40 -5.56
CA HIS A 482 -43.45 -2.98 -4.35
C HIS A 482 -44.00 -4.33 -3.86
N THR A 483 -45.18 -4.79 -4.30
CA THR A 483 -45.85 -5.91 -3.61
C THR A 483 -45.62 -7.27 -4.26
N ARG A 484 -45.73 -7.43 -5.58
CA ARG A 484 -45.72 -8.78 -6.19
C ARG A 484 -44.36 -9.48 -6.17
N MET A 485 -43.23 -8.77 -6.23
CA MET A 485 -41.89 -9.39 -6.30
C MET A 485 -41.41 -9.93 -4.94
N TRP A 486 -41.71 -9.20 -3.85
CA TRP A 486 -41.42 -9.67 -2.49
C TRP A 486 -42.31 -10.84 -2.07
N TRP A 487 -43.56 -10.92 -2.55
CA TRP A 487 -44.44 -12.06 -2.26
C TRP A 487 -43.92 -13.37 -2.86
N HIS A 488 -43.41 -13.39 -4.10
CA HIS A 488 -42.89 -14.62 -4.71
C HIS A 488 -41.54 -15.06 -4.11
N ALA A 489 -40.66 -14.11 -3.79
CA ALA A 489 -39.39 -14.39 -3.10
C ALA A 489 -39.60 -14.83 -1.64
N ALA A 490 -40.61 -14.30 -0.93
CA ALA A 490 -41.00 -14.74 0.39
C ALA A 490 -41.69 -16.11 0.36
N ILE A 491 -42.56 -16.37 -0.62
CA ILE A 491 -43.22 -17.68 -0.79
C ILE A 491 -42.18 -18.77 -1.10
N LEU A 492 -41.22 -18.53 -1.99
CA LEU A 492 -40.15 -19.50 -2.29
C LEU A 492 -39.12 -19.62 -1.15
N GLY A 493 -38.80 -18.51 -0.48
CA GLY A 493 -37.90 -18.47 0.68
C GLY A 493 -38.48 -19.10 1.96
N ILE A 494 -39.80 -19.27 2.05
CA ILE A 494 -40.49 -19.90 3.19
C ILE A 494 -40.97 -21.32 2.85
N ALA A 495 -41.49 -21.56 1.64
CA ALA A 495 -42.08 -22.85 1.27
C ALA A 495 -41.04 -23.97 1.11
N VAL A 496 -39.86 -23.68 0.56
CA VAL A 496 -38.81 -24.69 0.37
C VAL A 496 -38.19 -25.14 1.71
N PRO A 497 -37.84 -24.23 2.65
CA PRO A 497 -37.44 -24.63 4.00
C PRO A 497 -38.56 -25.30 4.81
N ALA A 498 -39.83 -24.91 4.63
CA ALA A 498 -40.96 -25.51 5.33
C ALA A 498 -41.26 -26.95 4.87
N LEU A 499 -41.21 -27.23 3.56
CA LEU A 499 -41.35 -28.59 3.02
C LEU A 499 -40.19 -29.50 3.43
N PHE A 500 -38.97 -28.96 3.51
CA PHE A 500 -37.80 -29.69 3.99
C PHE A 500 -37.83 -29.94 5.50
N ALA A 501 -38.27 -28.96 6.31
CA ALA A 501 -38.49 -29.12 7.75
C ALA A 501 -39.64 -30.09 8.07
N TRP A 502 -40.69 -30.13 7.24
CA TRP A 502 -41.81 -31.06 7.34
C TRP A 502 -41.42 -32.51 7.02
N GLY A 503 -40.51 -32.73 6.07
CA GLY A 503 -39.94 -34.06 5.79
C GLY A 503 -39.00 -34.59 6.88
N VAL A 504 -38.31 -33.71 7.61
CA VAL A 504 -37.36 -34.07 8.67
C VAL A 504 -38.05 -34.34 10.01
N SER A 505 -39.20 -33.69 10.30
CA SER A 505 -39.89 -33.79 11.59
C SER A 505 -40.68 -35.09 11.82
N ARG A 506 -40.86 -35.94 10.79
CA ARG A 506 -41.59 -37.22 10.91
C ARG A 506 -40.73 -38.46 11.16
N GLY A 507 -39.41 -38.33 11.29
CA GLY A 507 -38.54 -39.43 11.71
C GLY A 507 -38.51 -39.59 13.22
N THR A 508 -39.48 -40.29 13.81
CA THR A 508 -39.49 -40.59 15.24
C THR A 508 -38.53 -41.72 15.60
N SER A 509 -37.75 -41.45 16.65
CA SER A 509 -37.08 -42.37 17.60
C SER A 509 -35.98 -43.34 17.13
N ALA A 510 -34.85 -43.22 17.83
CA ALA A 510 -33.94 -44.27 18.26
C ALA A 510 -33.18 -45.07 17.17
N GLU A 511 -32.19 -44.42 16.54
CA GLU A 511 -30.87 -44.99 16.26
C GLU A 511 -29.96 -43.88 15.69
N ILE A 512 -29.07 -43.33 16.54
CA ILE A 512 -28.09 -42.31 16.11
C ILE A 512 -26.90 -43.03 15.44
N ALA A 513 -27.14 -43.52 14.24
CA ALA A 513 -26.11 -43.76 13.24
C ALA A 513 -26.58 -43.04 11.97
N ALA A 514 -26.23 -41.75 11.83
CA ALA A 514 -26.54 -41.01 10.60
C ALA A 514 -25.84 -41.71 9.43
N PRO A 515 -26.57 -42.26 8.44
CA PRO A 515 -25.94 -43.04 7.41
C PRO A 515 -25.36 -42.08 6.36
N TRP A 516 -24.08 -42.29 6.08
CA TRP A 516 -23.19 -41.80 5.02
C TRP A 516 -23.89 -41.33 3.71
N TRP A 517 -25.03 -41.93 3.33
CA TRP A 517 -25.82 -41.53 2.16
C TRP A 517 -26.53 -40.17 2.30
N LYS A 518 -26.89 -39.71 3.52
CA LYS A 518 -27.47 -38.37 3.73
C LYS A 518 -26.45 -37.26 3.49
N LEU A 519 -25.17 -37.51 3.81
CA LEU A 519 -24.06 -36.62 3.45
C LEU A 519 -23.78 -36.67 1.93
N ARG A 520 -23.93 -37.83 1.27
CA ARG A 520 -23.85 -37.94 -0.20
C ARG A 520 -24.95 -37.18 -0.92
N LEU A 521 -26.19 -37.20 -0.40
CA LEU A 521 -27.28 -36.38 -0.94
C LEU A 521 -27.08 -34.88 -0.70
N PHE A 522 -26.46 -34.50 0.41
CA PHE A 522 -26.11 -33.11 0.69
C PHE A 522 -24.97 -32.59 -0.20
N VAL A 523 -23.88 -33.35 -0.33
CA VAL A 523 -22.77 -33.05 -1.24
C VAL A 523 -23.26 -33.10 -2.69
N GLY A 524 -24.13 -34.05 -3.03
CA GLY A 524 -24.78 -34.15 -4.33
C GLY A 524 -25.74 -32.99 -4.61
N GLY A 525 -26.47 -32.51 -3.60
CA GLY A 525 -27.38 -31.37 -3.68
C GLY A 525 -26.64 -30.02 -3.80
N LEU A 526 -25.54 -29.84 -3.08
CA LEU A 526 -24.63 -28.70 -3.26
C LEU A 526 -23.94 -28.73 -4.62
N ALA A 527 -23.56 -29.93 -5.10
CA ALA A 527 -23.02 -30.10 -6.44
C ALA A 527 -24.08 -29.79 -7.51
N LEU A 528 -25.34 -30.22 -7.32
CA LEU A 528 -26.46 -29.92 -8.20
C LEU A 528 -26.87 -28.44 -8.17
N SER A 529 -26.83 -27.77 -7.01
CA SER A 529 -27.09 -26.33 -6.92
C SER A 529 -25.95 -25.51 -7.51
N GLY A 530 -24.71 -25.97 -7.33
CA GLY A 530 -23.54 -25.45 -8.04
C GLY A 530 -23.67 -25.64 -9.55
N LEU A 531 -24.18 -26.79 -10.02
CA LEU A 531 -24.51 -27.08 -11.42
C LEU A 531 -25.66 -26.21 -11.95
N PHE A 532 -26.62 -25.84 -11.10
CA PHE A 532 -27.71 -24.93 -11.47
C PHE A 532 -27.25 -23.47 -11.52
N GLN A 533 -26.35 -23.04 -10.63
CA GLN A 533 -25.64 -21.77 -10.74
C GLN A 533 -24.80 -21.74 -12.01
N LEU A 534 -23.99 -22.78 -12.25
CA LEU A 534 -23.25 -23.04 -13.50
C LEU A 534 -24.13 -22.79 -14.72
N ALA A 535 -25.33 -23.36 -14.77
CA ALA A 535 -26.28 -23.17 -15.87
C ALA A 535 -26.86 -21.74 -15.91
N ALA A 536 -27.21 -21.13 -14.77
CA ALA A 536 -27.83 -19.81 -14.71
C ALA A 536 -26.87 -18.65 -15.01
N THR A 537 -25.62 -18.69 -14.49
CA THR A 537 -24.56 -17.74 -14.88
C THR A 537 -24.13 -17.96 -16.32
N TRP A 538 -24.03 -19.22 -16.77
CA TRP A 538 -23.76 -19.49 -18.19
C TRP A 538 -24.88 -18.94 -19.08
N ILE A 539 -26.15 -19.01 -18.69
CA ILE A 539 -27.29 -18.45 -19.45
C ILE A 539 -27.36 -16.90 -19.37
N SER A 540 -27.07 -16.29 -18.22
CA SER A 540 -27.09 -14.81 -18.09
C SER A 540 -25.92 -14.16 -18.79
N ASP A 541 -24.72 -14.74 -18.66
CA ASP A 541 -23.51 -14.25 -19.30
C ASP A 541 -23.40 -14.73 -20.74
N SER A 542 -23.99 -15.83 -21.21
CA SER A 542 -23.91 -16.21 -22.65
C SER A 542 -24.53 -15.18 -23.60
N ARG A 543 -25.45 -14.31 -23.11
CA ARG A 543 -25.92 -13.15 -23.88
C ARG A 543 -24.86 -12.04 -24.02
N ALA A 544 -23.88 -11.97 -23.11
CA ALA A 544 -22.73 -11.05 -23.14
C ALA A 544 -21.41 -11.73 -23.55
N ALA A 545 -21.29 -13.06 -23.40
CA ALA A 545 -20.10 -13.88 -23.64
C ALA A 545 -19.92 -14.20 -25.12
N LEU A 546 -20.99 -14.04 -25.92
CA LEU A 546 -20.88 -13.95 -27.38
C LEU A 546 -20.05 -12.73 -27.84
N ALA A 547 -19.62 -11.82 -26.94
CA ALA A 547 -18.83 -10.63 -27.28
C ALA A 547 -17.34 -10.70 -26.93
N SER A 548 -16.85 -11.57 -26.01
CA SER A 548 -15.40 -11.74 -25.78
C SER A 548 -15.00 -13.02 -25.01
N PRO A 549 -13.82 -13.61 -25.31
CA PRO A 549 -13.24 -14.74 -24.55
C PRO A 549 -13.10 -14.48 -23.04
N ALA A 550 -12.99 -13.22 -22.60
CA ALA A 550 -12.81 -12.85 -21.19
C ALA A 550 -14.05 -13.09 -20.31
N ALA A 551 -15.24 -13.24 -20.89
CA ALA A 551 -16.46 -13.52 -20.14
C ALA A 551 -16.58 -14.98 -19.70
N GLU A 552 -16.24 -15.94 -20.56
CA GLU A 552 -16.32 -17.39 -20.26
C GLU A 552 -15.37 -17.80 -19.11
N PHE A 553 -14.16 -17.22 -19.06
CA PHE A 553 -13.19 -17.52 -18.01
C PHE A 553 -13.54 -16.91 -16.64
N ARG A 554 -14.27 -15.78 -16.60
CA ARG A 554 -14.78 -15.20 -15.35
C ARG A 554 -15.77 -16.12 -14.66
N VAL A 555 -16.67 -16.74 -15.43
CA VAL A 555 -17.66 -17.68 -14.92
C VAL A 555 -16.99 -18.92 -14.33
N LEU A 556 -16.04 -19.53 -15.04
CA LEU A 556 -15.28 -20.69 -14.54
C LEU A 556 -14.50 -20.38 -13.26
N GLY A 557 -13.97 -19.16 -13.14
CA GLY A 557 -13.24 -18.74 -11.96
C GLY A 557 -14.10 -18.53 -10.72
N GLN A 558 -15.26 -17.89 -10.89
CA GLN A 558 -16.26 -17.72 -9.83
C GLN A 558 -16.76 -19.07 -9.31
N LEU A 559 -16.99 -20.02 -10.22
CA LEU A 559 -17.47 -21.36 -9.89
C LEU A 559 -16.42 -22.20 -9.17
N GLY A 560 -15.17 -22.21 -9.66
CA GLY A 560 -14.06 -22.91 -9.02
C GLY A 560 -13.74 -22.34 -7.63
N GLY A 561 -13.64 -21.02 -7.51
CA GLY A 561 -13.37 -20.34 -6.25
C GLY A 561 -14.48 -20.55 -5.21
N GLY A 562 -15.75 -20.46 -5.63
CA GLY A 562 -16.91 -20.71 -4.76
C GLY A 562 -16.95 -22.14 -4.21
N VAL A 563 -16.73 -23.15 -5.06
CA VAL A 563 -16.70 -24.56 -4.63
C VAL A 563 -15.56 -24.81 -3.65
N VAL A 564 -14.35 -24.32 -3.95
CA VAL A 564 -13.19 -24.43 -3.05
C VAL A 564 -13.48 -23.82 -1.69
N ALA A 565 -14.08 -22.62 -1.66
CA ALA A 565 -14.43 -21.93 -0.42
C ALA A 565 -15.45 -22.70 0.43
N ILE A 566 -16.48 -23.28 -0.21
CA ILE A 566 -17.49 -24.11 0.47
C ILE A 566 -16.84 -25.36 1.07
N LEU A 567 -15.98 -26.05 0.30
CA LEU A 567 -15.28 -27.25 0.76
C LEU A 567 -14.32 -26.94 1.92
N LEU A 568 -13.56 -25.84 1.82
CA LEU A 568 -12.72 -25.33 2.91
C LEU A 568 -13.55 -25.04 4.16
N GLY A 569 -14.61 -24.24 4.01
CA GLY A 569 -15.48 -23.86 5.12
C GLY A 569 -16.11 -25.07 5.81
N ALA A 570 -16.64 -26.01 5.03
CA ALA A 570 -17.20 -27.26 5.55
C ALA A 570 -16.15 -28.11 6.27
N ALA A 571 -14.92 -28.20 5.73
CA ALA A 571 -13.83 -28.92 6.37
C ALA A 571 -13.41 -28.29 7.70
N VAL A 572 -13.20 -26.97 7.75
CA VAL A 572 -12.85 -26.25 8.99
C VAL A 572 -13.95 -26.41 10.03
N LEU A 573 -15.22 -26.20 9.64
CA LEU A 573 -16.37 -26.37 10.54
C LEU A 573 -16.44 -27.80 11.11
N TRP A 574 -16.24 -28.81 10.25
CA TRP A 574 -16.21 -30.20 10.69
C TRP A 574 -15.06 -30.48 11.66
N LEU A 575 -13.88 -29.90 11.44
CA LEU A 575 -12.75 -29.99 12.37
C LEU A 575 -13.06 -29.31 13.70
N CYS A 576 -13.65 -28.11 13.70
CA CYS A 576 -14.06 -27.40 14.91
C CYS A 576 -15.06 -28.25 15.72
N VAL A 577 -16.06 -28.84 15.09
CA VAL A 577 -17.03 -29.73 15.75
C VAL A 577 -16.33 -30.96 16.35
N ARG A 578 -15.33 -31.54 15.66
CA ARG A 578 -14.53 -32.63 16.22
C ARG A 578 -13.62 -32.20 17.37
N ALA A 579 -13.05 -31.00 17.32
CA ALA A 579 -12.25 -30.41 18.40
C ALA A 579 -13.08 -30.33 19.68
N LEU A 580 -14.30 -29.78 19.57
CA LEU A 580 -15.27 -29.66 20.67
C LEU A 580 -15.65 -31.03 21.25
N ARG A 581 -15.74 -32.07 20.40
CA ARG A 581 -15.96 -33.46 20.82
C ARG A 581 -14.71 -34.16 21.38
N GLY A 582 -13.64 -33.43 21.65
CA GLY A 582 -12.44 -33.95 22.30
C GLY A 582 -11.45 -34.68 21.38
N HIS A 583 -11.67 -34.68 20.06
CA HIS A 583 -10.72 -35.28 19.12
C HIS A 583 -9.47 -34.39 18.92
N ARG A 584 -8.32 -35.03 18.64
CA ARG A 584 -7.08 -34.32 18.29
C ARG A 584 -7.11 -33.88 16.83
N VAL A 585 -7.54 -32.64 16.57
CA VAL A 585 -7.67 -32.07 15.21
C VAL A 585 -6.70 -30.93 14.90
N ILE A 586 -5.91 -30.49 15.88
CA ILE A 586 -4.99 -29.34 15.76
C ILE A 586 -4.12 -29.41 14.49
N PRO A 587 -3.44 -30.55 14.17
CA PRO A 587 -2.59 -30.61 12.99
C PRO A 587 -3.37 -30.41 11.68
N GLY A 588 -4.62 -30.88 11.62
CA GLY A 588 -5.49 -30.71 10.46
C GLY A 588 -5.91 -29.24 10.26
N ILE A 589 -6.24 -28.54 11.33
CA ILE A 589 -6.61 -27.11 11.28
C ILE A 589 -5.39 -26.26 10.85
N VAL A 590 -4.23 -26.51 11.46
CA VAL A 590 -2.99 -25.78 11.14
C VAL A 590 -2.57 -26.04 9.69
N GLY A 591 -2.61 -27.30 9.25
CA GLY A 591 -2.28 -27.67 7.88
C GLY A 591 -3.22 -27.01 6.86
N LEU A 592 -4.54 -27.03 7.13
CA LEU A 592 -5.54 -26.43 6.25
C LEU A 592 -5.39 -24.91 6.16
N ALA A 593 -5.13 -24.25 7.29
CA ALA A 593 -4.87 -22.81 7.36
C ALA A 593 -3.64 -22.38 6.55
N ILE A 594 -2.49 -23.04 6.77
CA ILE A 594 -1.26 -22.73 6.03
C ILE A 594 -1.48 -22.99 4.54
N PHE A 595 -2.12 -24.11 4.21
CA PHE A 595 -2.36 -24.50 2.84
C PHE A 595 -3.31 -23.52 2.12
N GLU A 596 -4.42 -23.14 2.74
CA GLU A 596 -5.37 -22.18 2.16
C GLU A 596 -4.67 -20.84 1.87
N LEU A 597 -3.94 -20.29 2.83
CA LEU A 597 -3.29 -19.00 2.63
C LEU A 597 -2.15 -19.09 1.63
N TRP A 598 -1.43 -20.21 1.61
CA TRP A 598 -0.44 -20.51 0.57
C TRP A 598 -1.08 -20.57 -0.83
N PHE A 599 -2.28 -21.17 -0.94
CA PHE A 599 -3.01 -21.31 -2.20
C PHE A 599 -3.43 -19.97 -2.80
N TRP A 600 -3.73 -18.98 -1.95
CA TRP A 600 -4.09 -17.64 -2.39
C TRP A 600 -2.90 -16.77 -2.83
N VAL A 601 -1.65 -17.22 -2.65
CA VAL A 601 -0.46 -16.50 -3.12
C VAL A 601 -0.30 -16.72 -4.63
N PRO A 602 -0.44 -15.68 -5.49
CA PRO A 602 -0.25 -15.81 -6.93
C PRO A 602 1.20 -16.15 -7.28
N ARG A 603 1.43 -17.11 -8.19
CA ARG A 603 2.75 -17.75 -8.40
C ARG A 603 3.35 -17.60 -9.79
N GLY A 604 2.68 -16.93 -10.73
CA GLY A 604 3.18 -16.86 -12.10
C GLY A 604 2.91 -18.12 -12.93
N THR A 605 1.98 -18.99 -12.51
CA THR A 605 1.58 -20.18 -13.28
C THR A 605 0.64 -19.80 -14.41
N ASP A 606 0.75 -20.46 -15.57
CA ASP A 606 -0.17 -20.30 -16.71
C ASP A 606 -1.47 -21.12 -16.53
N ILE A 607 -2.44 -20.96 -17.44
CA ILE A 607 -3.71 -21.73 -17.39
C ILE A 607 -3.44 -23.24 -17.46
N GLY A 608 -2.48 -23.65 -18.30
CA GLY A 608 -2.13 -25.05 -18.52
C GLY A 608 -1.50 -25.73 -17.30
N THR A 609 -0.98 -24.96 -16.35
CA THR A 609 -0.36 -25.43 -15.10
C THR A 609 -1.18 -25.12 -13.85
N SER A 610 -2.24 -24.31 -13.95
CA SER A 610 -3.09 -23.92 -12.83
C SER A 610 -3.89 -25.09 -12.22
N TRP A 611 -4.16 -26.16 -12.99
CA TRP A 611 -4.76 -27.39 -12.44
C TRP A 611 -3.88 -28.08 -11.39
N ILE A 612 -2.55 -27.88 -11.46
CA ILE A 612 -1.60 -28.40 -10.46
C ILE A 612 -1.87 -27.77 -9.09
N LEU A 613 -2.30 -26.50 -9.05
CA LEU A 613 -2.72 -25.85 -7.80
C LEU A 613 -3.97 -26.53 -7.22
N GLY A 614 -4.90 -26.97 -8.07
CA GLY A 614 -6.06 -27.76 -7.66
C GLY A 614 -5.69 -29.16 -7.13
N VAL A 615 -4.68 -29.81 -7.72
CA VAL A 615 -4.13 -31.09 -7.20
C VAL A 615 -3.40 -30.89 -5.88
N LEU A 616 -2.58 -29.86 -5.76
CA LEU A 616 -1.94 -29.47 -4.50
C LEU A 616 -2.98 -29.17 -3.42
N PHE A 617 -4.09 -28.53 -3.80
CA PHE A 617 -5.25 -28.33 -2.95
C PHE A 617 -5.87 -29.64 -2.46
N ALA A 618 -6.12 -30.58 -3.37
CA ALA A 618 -6.63 -31.90 -3.01
C ALA A 618 -5.66 -32.67 -2.10
N ILE A 619 -4.34 -32.59 -2.35
CA ILE A 619 -3.29 -33.21 -1.53
C ILE A 619 -3.24 -32.58 -0.14
N GLY A 620 -3.28 -31.24 -0.05
CA GLY A 620 -3.28 -30.50 1.21
C GLY A 620 -4.51 -30.84 2.06
N MET A 621 -5.70 -30.82 1.45
CA MET A 621 -6.95 -31.23 2.10
C MET A 621 -6.90 -32.69 2.57
N SER A 622 -6.40 -33.61 1.73
CA SER A 622 -6.25 -35.03 2.06
C SER A 622 -5.24 -35.26 3.18
N SER A 623 -4.16 -34.48 3.23
CA SER A 623 -3.16 -34.49 4.30
C SER A 623 -3.79 -34.07 5.62
N ALA A 624 -4.56 -32.97 5.63
CA ALA A 624 -5.27 -32.50 6.80
C ALA A 624 -6.26 -33.55 7.32
N LEU A 625 -6.98 -34.23 6.41
CA LEU A 625 -7.90 -35.31 6.76
C LEU A 625 -7.17 -36.54 7.31
N ALA A 626 -6.03 -36.93 6.72
CA ALA A 626 -5.20 -38.06 7.17
C ALA A 626 -4.62 -37.83 8.57
N LEU A 627 -4.20 -36.60 8.88
CA LEU A 627 -3.77 -36.21 10.23
C LEU A 627 -4.89 -36.41 11.26
N VAL A 628 -6.13 -36.11 10.87
CA VAL A 628 -7.31 -36.22 11.73
C VAL A 628 -7.75 -37.67 11.93
N THR A 629 -7.59 -38.53 10.92
CA THR A 629 -7.88 -39.98 11.01
C THR A 629 -6.72 -40.79 11.61
N ARG A 630 -5.69 -40.12 12.15
CA ARG A 630 -4.49 -40.71 12.76
C ARG A 630 -3.62 -41.53 11.79
N ARG A 631 -3.76 -41.33 10.48
CA ARG A 631 -2.90 -41.92 9.45
C ARG A 631 -1.70 -41.01 9.19
N ARG A 632 -0.80 -40.94 10.18
CA ARG A 632 0.37 -40.04 10.16
C ARG A 632 1.37 -40.38 9.06
N ASP A 633 1.47 -41.65 8.72
CA ASP A 633 2.20 -42.18 7.57
C ASP A 633 1.71 -41.58 6.25
N ILE A 634 0.39 -41.64 6.01
CA ILE A 634 -0.23 -41.08 4.81
C ILE A 634 -0.10 -39.56 4.81
N ALA A 635 -0.37 -38.91 5.93
CA ALA A 635 -0.24 -37.46 6.05
C ALA A 635 1.19 -36.98 5.77
N GLY A 636 2.20 -37.66 6.32
CA GLY A 636 3.61 -37.33 6.08
C GLY A 636 3.99 -37.49 4.61
N LEU A 637 3.54 -38.57 3.96
CA LEU A 637 3.75 -38.80 2.53
C LEU A 637 3.09 -37.70 1.68
N LEU A 638 1.82 -37.39 1.93
CA LEU A 638 1.08 -36.37 1.19
C LEU A 638 1.66 -34.97 1.40
N MET A 639 2.08 -34.62 2.62
CA MET A 639 2.75 -33.35 2.90
C MET A 639 4.13 -33.26 2.22
N GLY A 640 4.88 -34.37 2.17
CA GLY A 640 6.14 -34.44 1.43
C GLY A 640 5.93 -34.25 -0.07
N LEU A 641 4.94 -34.94 -0.65
CA LEU A 641 4.52 -34.77 -2.04
C LEU A 641 4.06 -33.35 -2.32
N ALA A 642 3.28 -32.74 -1.43
CA ALA A 642 2.87 -31.34 -1.56
C ALA A 642 4.10 -30.43 -1.56
N ALA A 643 5.01 -30.54 -0.58
CA ALA A 643 6.20 -29.69 -0.50
C ALA A 643 7.10 -29.81 -1.74
N VAL A 644 7.34 -31.03 -2.23
CA VAL A 644 8.12 -31.28 -3.45
C VAL A 644 7.41 -30.69 -4.67
N SER A 645 6.11 -30.92 -4.82
CA SER A 645 5.31 -30.37 -5.91
C SER A 645 5.24 -28.84 -5.87
N ILE A 646 5.16 -28.24 -4.68
CA ILE A 646 5.24 -26.79 -4.49
C ILE A 646 6.58 -26.27 -5.04
N VAL A 647 7.70 -26.84 -4.60
CA VAL A 647 9.02 -26.45 -5.08
C VAL A 647 9.16 -26.69 -6.59
N ALA A 648 8.62 -27.79 -7.12
CA ALA A 648 8.64 -28.08 -8.54
C ALA A 648 7.84 -27.05 -9.36
N VAL A 649 6.66 -26.63 -8.87
CA VAL A 649 5.87 -25.54 -9.48
C VAL A 649 6.65 -24.23 -9.42
N GLU A 650 7.29 -23.91 -8.29
CA GLU A 650 8.11 -22.71 -8.14
C GLU A 650 9.27 -22.64 -9.14
N VAL A 651 9.96 -23.75 -9.35
CA VAL A 651 11.12 -23.83 -10.26
C VAL A 651 10.68 -23.73 -11.72
N ASN A 652 9.53 -24.31 -12.06
CA ASN A 652 9.05 -24.40 -13.44
C ASN A 652 8.00 -23.33 -13.81
N ALA A 653 7.79 -22.31 -12.96
CA ALA A 653 6.84 -21.24 -13.23
C ALA A 653 7.30 -20.42 -14.45
N ALA A 654 6.73 -20.74 -15.63
CA ALA A 654 7.09 -20.15 -16.92
C ALA A 654 6.93 -18.62 -16.96
N ARG A 655 6.03 -18.07 -16.12
CA ARG A 655 5.77 -16.63 -15.97
C ARG A 655 6.04 -16.15 -14.53
N GLY A 656 6.96 -16.84 -13.83
CA GLY A 656 7.34 -16.60 -12.43
C GLY A 656 8.15 -15.32 -12.20
N LEU A 657 8.75 -15.21 -11.00
CA LEU A 657 9.55 -14.04 -10.61
C LEU A 657 10.75 -13.79 -11.57
N PRO A 658 11.14 -12.53 -11.84
CA PRO A 658 12.30 -12.19 -12.65
C PRO A 658 13.57 -12.58 -11.90
N ALA A 659 14.64 -12.78 -12.68
CA ALA A 659 15.96 -13.01 -12.10
C ALA A 659 16.40 -11.79 -11.28
N ARG A 660 16.93 -12.06 -10.09
CA ARG A 660 17.51 -11.05 -9.21
C ARG A 660 18.72 -10.44 -9.89
N ARG A 661 18.71 -9.12 -9.99
CA ARG A 661 19.82 -8.28 -10.47
C ARG A 661 19.72 -6.92 -9.82
N ASP A 662 20.81 -6.15 -9.84
CA ASP A 662 20.75 -4.74 -9.44
C ASP A 662 19.93 -3.97 -10.49
N PRO A 663 18.79 -3.34 -10.12
CA PRO A 663 17.98 -2.59 -11.07
C PRO A 663 18.56 -1.20 -11.37
N PHE A 664 19.62 -0.78 -10.68
CA PHE A 664 20.28 0.53 -10.86
C PHE A 664 21.61 0.42 -11.62
N VAL A 665 21.75 -0.58 -12.50
CA VAL A 665 22.85 -0.64 -13.46
C VAL A 665 22.63 0.43 -14.53
N GLU A 666 23.64 1.27 -14.77
CA GLU A 666 23.52 2.39 -15.70
C GLU A 666 23.59 1.95 -17.17
N ASP A 667 22.55 2.31 -17.92
CA ASP A 667 22.53 2.17 -19.38
C ASP A 667 23.41 3.21 -20.09
N GLY A 668 23.66 3.01 -21.39
CA GLY A 668 24.44 3.95 -22.21
C GLY A 668 23.89 5.38 -22.17
N TYR A 669 22.58 5.52 -22.24
CA TYR A 669 21.91 6.83 -22.23
C TYR A 669 21.92 7.50 -20.84
N VAL A 670 21.85 6.73 -19.75
CA VAL A 670 21.97 7.26 -18.38
C VAL A 670 23.37 7.82 -18.17
N ARG A 671 24.41 7.08 -18.58
CA ARG A 671 25.79 7.56 -18.56
C ARG A 671 25.99 8.82 -19.39
N TYR A 672 25.37 8.88 -20.58
CA TYR A 672 25.39 10.08 -21.41
C TYR A 672 24.78 11.28 -20.67
N LEU A 673 23.58 11.13 -20.11
CA LEU A 673 22.90 12.22 -19.39
C LEU A 673 23.71 12.68 -18.17
N ARG A 674 24.26 11.76 -17.37
CA ARG A 674 25.13 12.12 -16.22
C ARG A 674 26.37 12.91 -16.65
N ALA A 675 26.95 12.57 -17.80
CA ALA A 675 28.13 13.26 -18.32
C ALA A 675 27.85 14.62 -18.95
N HIS A 676 26.64 14.88 -19.47
CA HIS A 676 26.35 16.06 -20.30
C HIS A 676 25.28 17.00 -19.73
N ALA A 677 24.40 16.54 -18.83
CA ALA A 677 23.35 17.34 -18.23
C ALA A 677 23.90 18.39 -17.26
N GLY A 678 24.94 18.06 -16.49
CA GLY A 678 25.41 18.94 -15.42
C GLY A 678 24.26 19.28 -14.46
N SER A 679 24.06 20.59 -14.22
CA SER A 679 22.96 21.12 -13.40
C SER A 679 21.64 21.33 -14.15
N TYR A 680 21.59 21.09 -15.47
CA TYR A 680 20.38 21.20 -16.26
C TYR A 680 19.41 20.04 -15.98
N ARG A 681 18.14 20.25 -16.30
CA ARG A 681 17.07 19.29 -16.12
C ARG A 681 16.78 18.49 -17.39
N VAL A 682 16.20 17.32 -17.20
CA VAL A 682 15.73 16.44 -18.26
C VAL A 682 14.20 16.32 -18.23
N PHE A 683 13.64 15.87 -19.34
CA PHE A 683 12.23 15.51 -19.49
C PHE A 683 12.10 14.20 -20.27
N GLY A 684 11.67 13.13 -19.63
CA GLY A 684 11.34 11.88 -20.31
C GLY A 684 9.90 11.87 -20.89
N MET A 685 9.73 11.22 -22.04
CA MET A 685 8.43 11.02 -22.68
C MET A 685 8.12 9.53 -22.85
N GLN A 686 6.83 9.17 -22.79
CA GLN A 686 6.34 7.81 -23.04
C GLN A 686 7.12 6.74 -22.25
N GLY A 687 7.36 7.02 -20.97
CA GLY A 687 8.10 6.12 -20.10
C GLY A 687 9.56 5.88 -20.49
N ALA A 688 10.20 6.62 -21.42
CA ALA A 688 11.59 6.37 -21.80
C ALA A 688 12.59 6.48 -20.63
N LEU A 689 12.33 7.43 -19.74
CA LEU A 689 13.00 7.60 -18.45
C LEU A 689 11.94 8.03 -17.43
N TYR A 690 11.88 7.37 -16.28
CA TYR A 690 10.96 7.73 -15.20
C TYR A 690 11.58 8.79 -14.29
N PRO A 691 10.79 9.76 -13.78
CA PRO A 691 11.33 10.88 -13.01
C PRO A 691 12.11 10.43 -11.77
N ASN A 692 11.53 9.59 -10.92
CA ASN A 692 12.20 9.16 -9.70
C ASN A 692 13.37 8.21 -9.99
N LEU A 693 13.33 7.46 -11.10
CA LEU A 693 14.47 6.68 -11.57
C LEU A 693 15.64 7.59 -11.97
N ALA A 694 15.37 8.73 -12.62
CA ALA A 694 16.38 9.74 -12.90
C ALA A 694 17.03 10.25 -11.59
N ALA A 695 16.22 10.51 -10.56
CA ALA A 695 16.72 10.91 -9.25
C ALA A 695 17.62 9.85 -8.59
N ALA A 696 17.32 8.56 -8.75
CA ALA A 696 18.17 7.47 -8.26
C ALA A 696 19.57 7.44 -8.93
N PHE A 697 19.69 8.01 -10.14
CA PHE A 697 20.96 8.19 -10.86
C PHE A 697 21.60 9.58 -10.67
N GLY A 698 20.98 10.46 -9.86
CA GLY A 698 21.43 11.84 -9.67
C GLY A 698 21.25 12.72 -10.91
N ILE A 699 20.23 12.45 -11.73
CA ILE A 699 19.86 13.26 -12.89
C ILE A 699 18.67 14.14 -12.49
N ASN A 700 18.78 15.45 -12.73
CA ASN A 700 17.72 16.39 -12.43
C ASN A 700 16.55 16.24 -13.42
N ASP A 701 15.37 15.88 -12.93
CA ASP A 701 14.15 15.77 -13.73
C ASP A 701 13.14 16.84 -13.31
N VAL A 702 12.56 17.51 -14.30
CA VAL A 702 11.51 18.51 -14.05
C VAL A 702 10.18 17.85 -13.66
N ARG A 703 9.99 16.60 -14.06
CA ARG A 703 8.82 15.80 -13.73
C ARG A 703 8.92 15.27 -12.31
N TYR A 704 7.86 14.63 -11.85
CA TYR A 704 7.80 14.07 -10.51
C TYR A 704 6.73 13.00 -10.42
N LEU A 705 6.90 12.08 -9.47
CA LEU A 705 5.84 11.23 -8.95
C LEU A 705 5.96 11.29 -7.44
N ASN A 706 4.93 11.81 -6.76
CA ASN A 706 4.97 12.15 -5.33
C ASN A 706 3.63 11.83 -4.67
N SER A 707 3.65 11.53 -3.36
CA SER A 707 2.42 11.41 -2.56
C SER A 707 1.83 12.78 -2.21
N LEU A 708 2.70 13.76 -1.91
CA LEU A 708 2.34 15.16 -1.73
C LEU A 708 3.25 16.04 -2.60
N SER A 709 2.65 16.93 -3.37
CA SER A 709 3.39 17.82 -4.26
C SER A 709 3.43 19.24 -3.71
N VAL A 710 4.52 19.97 -3.91
CA VAL A 710 4.58 21.39 -3.52
C VAL A 710 3.57 22.17 -4.37
N GLY A 711 2.59 22.79 -3.72
CA GLY A 711 1.44 23.38 -4.39
C GLY A 711 1.83 24.50 -5.36
N SER A 712 2.85 25.29 -5.02
CA SER A 712 3.36 26.34 -5.90
C SER A 712 3.94 25.81 -7.22
N TYR A 713 4.56 24.63 -7.18
CA TYR A 713 5.06 23.98 -8.39
C TYR A 713 3.91 23.44 -9.23
N VAL A 714 2.92 22.81 -8.60
CA VAL A 714 1.73 22.29 -9.31
C VAL A 714 0.95 23.41 -10.00
N GLU A 715 0.76 24.54 -9.32
CA GLU A 715 0.13 25.72 -9.89
C GLU A 715 0.93 26.25 -11.08
N TYR A 716 2.27 26.30 -10.97
CA TYR A 716 3.13 26.71 -12.08
C TYR A 716 2.98 25.77 -13.29
N VAL A 717 3.07 24.46 -13.08
CA VAL A 717 2.89 23.46 -14.14
C VAL A 717 1.53 23.65 -14.81
N SER A 718 0.47 23.77 -14.01
CA SER A 718 -0.90 23.90 -14.49
C SER A 718 -1.13 25.21 -15.23
N ASN A 719 -0.43 26.30 -14.91
CA ASN A 719 -0.68 27.57 -15.56
C ASN A 719 0.26 27.88 -16.73
N TYR A 720 1.47 27.29 -16.76
CA TYR A 720 2.55 27.72 -17.66
C TYR A 720 3.17 26.61 -18.52
N LEU A 721 2.97 25.33 -18.18
CA LEU A 721 3.54 24.20 -18.93
C LEU A 721 2.50 23.41 -19.73
N ARG A 722 1.35 24.02 -20.03
CA ARG A 722 0.29 23.44 -20.86
C ARG A 722 -0.20 24.43 -21.95
N PRO A 723 -0.91 23.95 -22.98
CA PRO A 723 -1.53 24.82 -23.96
C PRO A 723 -2.55 25.78 -23.32
N PRO A 724 -2.58 27.07 -23.70
CA PRO A 724 -3.57 28.02 -23.20
C PRO A 724 -5.02 27.56 -23.48
N GLY A 725 -5.92 27.75 -22.51
CA GLY A 725 -7.35 27.43 -22.66
C GLY A 725 -7.77 26.01 -22.28
N THR A 726 -6.84 25.18 -21.79
CA THR A 726 -7.15 23.85 -21.25
C THR A 726 -7.64 23.98 -19.80
N ALA A 727 -8.64 23.20 -19.38
CA ALA A 727 -9.38 23.43 -18.11
C ALA A 727 -8.94 22.54 -16.93
N THR A 728 -8.03 21.59 -17.12
CA THR A 728 -7.73 20.54 -16.12
C THR A 728 -6.31 20.58 -15.56
N TRP A 729 -6.14 20.22 -14.28
CA TRP A 729 -4.82 19.97 -13.68
C TRP A 729 -4.04 18.94 -14.52
N THR A 730 -2.75 19.19 -14.76
CA THR A 730 -1.93 18.34 -15.61
C THR A 730 -0.77 17.70 -14.85
N PRO A 731 -0.81 16.38 -14.58
CA PRO A 731 0.32 15.69 -13.99
C PRO A 731 1.52 15.71 -14.93
N LEU A 732 2.71 15.88 -14.36
CA LEU A 732 3.97 15.58 -15.03
C LEU A 732 4.48 14.17 -14.69
N TRP A 733 3.62 13.24 -14.33
CA TRP A 733 4.03 11.88 -13.91
C TRP A 733 4.68 11.10 -15.05
N PHE A 734 3.97 10.84 -16.15
CA PHE A 734 4.44 10.00 -17.27
C PHE A 734 4.23 10.56 -18.69
N PRO A 735 4.10 11.88 -18.87
CA PRO A 735 3.41 12.57 -19.97
C PRO A 735 3.63 12.01 -21.41
N GLY A 736 3.05 10.87 -21.78
CA GLY A 736 3.14 10.27 -23.12
C GLY A 736 1.79 10.19 -23.86
N VAL A 737 1.82 10.22 -25.20
CA VAL A 737 0.61 10.19 -26.06
C VAL A 737 -0.17 8.86 -25.99
N GLN A 738 0.50 7.72 -25.77
CA GLN A 738 -0.16 6.40 -25.75
C GLN A 738 -0.94 6.11 -24.47
N GLU A 739 -0.53 6.68 -23.33
CA GLU A 739 -1.21 6.47 -22.03
C GLU A 739 -2.63 7.06 -22.02
N PHE A 740 -2.90 8.05 -22.87
CA PHE A 740 -4.19 8.75 -22.89
C PHE A 740 -5.28 8.10 -23.75
N ARG A 741 -4.97 7.08 -24.58
CA ARG A 741 -6.05 6.22 -25.12
C ARG A 741 -6.86 5.56 -24.01
N TYR A 742 -6.26 5.35 -22.84
CA TYR A 742 -6.92 4.79 -21.65
C TYR A 742 -7.73 5.81 -20.84
N LEU A 743 -7.52 7.13 -21.04
CA LEU A 743 -8.15 8.19 -20.23
C LEU A 743 -9.12 9.10 -21.03
N GLY A 744 -9.29 8.88 -22.34
CA GLY A 744 -10.34 9.51 -23.14
C GLY A 744 -10.17 11.01 -23.44
N ALA A 745 -9.02 11.64 -23.14
CA ALA A 745 -8.79 13.07 -23.42
C ALA A 745 -8.32 13.33 -24.86
N PRO A 746 -8.66 14.49 -25.47
CA PRO A 746 -8.24 14.85 -26.82
C PRO A 746 -6.72 14.94 -26.97
N ILE A 747 -6.19 14.39 -28.06
CA ILE A 747 -4.74 14.31 -28.36
C ILE A 747 -4.04 15.69 -28.37
N GLY A 748 -4.77 16.80 -28.56
CA GLY A 748 -4.21 18.15 -28.72
C GLY A 748 -3.71 18.86 -27.46
N GLU A 749 -3.98 18.34 -26.26
CA GLU A 749 -3.82 19.06 -24.98
C GLU A 749 -2.62 18.61 -24.12
N HIS A 750 -1.73 17.78 -24.67
CA HIS A 750 -0.78 16.99 -23.88
C HIS A 750 0.57 17.70 -23.59
N PRO A 751 1.15 17.64 -22.36
CA PRO A 751 2.44 18.26 -22.01
C PRO A 751 3.61 17.92 -22.93
N ALA A 752 3.77 16.66 -23.33
CA ALA A 752 4.82 16.29 -24.29
C ALA A 752 4.66 16.98 -25.66
N LEU A 753 3.43 17.14 -26.15
CA LEU A 753 3.14 17.88 -27.38
C LEU A 753 3.26 19.40 -27.17
N TRP A 754 3.02 19.89 -25.95
CA TRP A 754 3.27 21.29 -25.61
C TRP A 754 4.76 21.61 -25.52
N LEU A 755 5.57 20.79 -24.86
CA LEU A 755 7.03 20.89 -24.83
C LEU A 755 7.60 20.91 -26.25
N ALA A 756 7.02 20.07 -27.11
CA ALA A 756 7.36 20.03 -28.52
C ALA A 756 7.09 21.33 -29.27
N ARG A 757 5.93 21.96 -29.01
CA ARG A 757 5.50 23.21 -29.64
C ARG A 757 6.14 24.45 -29.01
N CYS A 758 6.46 24.37 -27.73
CA CYS A 758 6.91 25.48 -26.89
C CYS A 758 8.08 25.09 -25.97
N PRO A 759 9.23 24.69 -26.55
CA PRO A 759 10.38 24.25 -25.78
C PRO A 759 10.98 25.33 -24.87
N ALA A 760 10.78 26.62 -25.20
CA ALA A 760 11.15 27.74 -24.34
C ALA A 760 10.43 27.71 -22.97
N ALA A 761 9.18 27.21 -22.90
CA ALA A 761 8.40 27.20 -21.66
C ALA A 761 9.03 26.27 -20.61
N TYR A 762 9.52 25.12 -21.08
CA TYR A 762 10.28 24.17 -20.27
C TYR A 762 11.75 24.60 -20.13
N GLY A 763 12.29 25.33 -21.11
CA GLY A 763 13.61 25.95 -21.05
C GLY A 763 13.77 26.91 -19.87
N ARG A 764 12.70 27.61 -19.46
CA ARG A 764 12.66 28.45 -18.23
C ARG A 764 12.90 27.65 -16.94
N LEU A 765 12.59 26.35 -16.94
CA LEU A 765 12.90 25.42 -15.86
C LEU A 765 14.24 24.70 -16.08
N GLY A 766 15.09 25.19 -16.99
CA GLY A 766 16.39 24.59 -17.27
C GLY A 766 16.30 23.22 -17.92
N VAL A 767 15.20 22.88 -18.59
CA VAL A 767 15.08 21.60 -19.33
C VAL A 767 15.92 21.66 -20.59
N LYS A 768 17.08 21.00 -20.54
CA LYS A 768 18.04 20.91 -21.65
C LYS A 768 17.86 19.65 -22.48
N TYR A 769 17.55 18.51 -21.86
CA TYR A 769 17.46 17.24 -22.56
C TYR A 769 16.07 16.63 -22.49
N VAL A 770 15.55 16.19 -23.63
CA VAL A 770 14.29 15.46 -23.75
C VAL A 770 14.61 14.02 -24.15
N VAL A 771 14.09 13.04 -23.41
CA VAL A 771 14.39 11.61 -23.59
C VAL A 771 13.15 10.89 -24.11
N THR A 772 13.26 10.20 -25.23
CA THR A 772 12.13 9.51 -25.88
C THR A 772 12.50 8.10 -26.35
N PRO A 773 11.54 7.21 -26.61
CA PRO A 773 11.83 5.94 -27.29
C PRO A 773 12.41 6.20 -28.70
N VAL A 774 13.28 5.31 -29.20
CA VAL A 774 13.99 5.45 -30.50
C VAL A 774 13.03 5.36 -31.69
N GLY A 775 12.02 4.51 -31.56
CA GLY A 775 11.02 4.22 -32.58
C GLY A 775 9.77 5.09 -32.50
N LEU A 776 9.67 5.98 -31.51
CA LEU A 776 8.61 6.98 -31.49
C LEU A 776 8.83 7.87 -32.73
N PRO A 777 7.92 7.89 -33.73
CA PRO A 777 8.02 8.80 -34.86
C PRO A 777 7.74 10.21 -34.34
N LEU A 778 8.73 10.77 -33.67
CA LEU A 778 8.74 12.17 -33.28
C LEU A 778 8.57 13.02 -34.53
N ARG A 779 9.08 12.60 -35.70
CA ARG A 779 8.76 13.24 -36.99
C ARG A 779 7.25 13.37 -37.26
N GLU A 780 6.38 12.45 -36.86
CA GLU A 780 4.92 12.56 -37.03
C GLU A 780 4.26 13.35 -35.90
N ALA A 781 4.73 13.20 -34.65
CA ALA A 781 4.30 14.03 -33.51
C ALA A 781 4.73 15.51 -33.63
N PHE A 782 5.81 15.78 -34.37
CA PHE A 782 6.39 17.08 -34.69
C PHE A 782 6.18 17.49 -36.17
N ALA A 783 5.54 16.67 -37.02
CA ALA A 783 5.37 16.88 -38.47
C ALA A 783 4.68 18.20 -38.83
N VAL A 784 4.00 18.80 -37.86
CA VAL A 784 3.35 20.10 -38.01
C VAL A 784 4.38 21.24 -38.22
N TYR A 785 5.69 21.06 -37.96
CA TYR A 785 6.68 22.18 -37.96
C TYR A 785 8.09 21.94 -38.56
N GLY A 786 8.33 20.93 -39.39
CA GLY A 786 9.59 20.85 -40.19
C GLY A 786 10.69 19.89 -39.68
N THR A 787 11.89 19.99 -40.25
CA THR A 787 12.92 18.91 -40.23
C THR A 787 13.78 18.84 -38.93
N PRO A 788 14.34 17.66 -38.60
CA PRO A 788 15.19 17.43 -37.41
C PRO A 788 16.50 18.24 -37.34
N GLU A 789 16.87 18.92 -38.42
CA GLU A 789 18.17 19.59 -38.57
C GLU A 789 18.10 21.09 -38.22
N THR A 790 16.91 21.68 -38.19
CA THR A 790 16.68 23.13 -37.95
C THR A 790 15.66 23.42 -36.84
N GLY A 791 15.05 22.40 -36.24
CA GLY A 791 14.08 22.54 -35.15
C GLY A 791 14.71 22.89 -33.79
N PRO A 792 13.91 23.37 -32.82
CA PRO A 792 14.38 23.77 -31.48
C PRO A 792 14.84 22.59 -30.60
N LEU A 793 14.58 21.35 -31.01
CA LEU A 793 15.03 20.11 -30.36
C LEU A 793 15.95 19.36 -31.33
N ARG A 794 17.25 19.34 -31.03
CA ARG A 794 18.28 18.68 -31.85
C ARG A 794 18.58 17.28 -31.34
N LEU A 795 18.55 16.26 -32.19
CA LEU A 795 18.92 14.90 -31.80
C LEU A 795 20.44 14.82 -31.51
N VAL A 796 20.81 14.40 -30.29
CA VAL A 796 22.22 14.30 -29.85
C VAL A 796 22.65 12.90 -29.42
N TYR A 797 21.69 12.01 -29.15
CA TYR A 797 21.95 10.60 -28.84
C TYR A 797 20.86 9.73 -29.45
N ARG A 798 21.23 8.60 -30.05
CA ARG A 798 20.26 7.63 -30.61
C ARG A 798 20.80 6.20 -30.51
N ARG A 799 20.41 5.47 -29.46
CA ARG A 799 20.75 4.06 -29.26
C ARG A 799 19.59 3.30 -28.62
N GLU A 800 19.58 3.18 -27.29
CA GLU A 800 18.49 2.57 -26.51
C GLU A 800 17.29 3.51 -26.45
N VAL A 801 17.56 4.81 -26.36
CA VAL A 801 16.61 5.92 -26.43
C VAL A 801 17.11 6.96 -27.43
N ALA A 802 16.25 7.90 -27.80
CA ALA A 802 16.63 9.14 -28.46
C ALA A 802 16.69 10.26 -27.41
N ILE A 803 17.80 11.03 -27.40
CA ILE A 803 17.95 12.22 -26.56
C ILE A 803 18.02 13.44 -27.46
N TRP A 804 17.17 14.42 -27.17
CA TRP A 804 17.06 15.67 -27.90
C TRP A 804 17.52 16.83 -27.01
N GLU A 805 18.40 17.67 -27.53
CA GLU A 805 18.87 18.88 -26.86
C GLU A 805 17.97 20.07 -27.23
N ASN A 806 17.44 20.75 -26.22
CA ASN A 806 16.66 21.97 -26.32
C ASN A 806 17.58 23.17 -26.47
N SER A 807 17.55 23.82 -27.64
CA SER A 807 18.34 25.03 -27.90
C SER A 807 17.77 26.28 -27.20
N ALA A 808 16.49 26.27 -26.83
CA ALA A 808 15.81 27.33 -26.08
C ALA A 808 15.91 27.14 -24.55
N VAL A 809 16.97 26.49 -24.06
CA VAL A 809 17.19 26.30 -22.63
C VAL A 809 17.77 27.56 -21.97
N ALA A 810 17.25 27.87 -20.79
CA ALA A 810 17.79 28.91 -19.93
C ALA A 810 18.67 28.28 -18.83
N PRO A 811 19.77 28.93 -18.41
CA PRO A 811 20.59 28.41 -17.31
C PRO A 811 19.77 28.29 -16.01
N ARG A 812 20.04 27.23 -15.23
CA ARG A 812 19.38 26.99 -13.94
C ARG A 812 19.72 28.06 -12.90
N VAL A 813 20.90 28.65 -12.99
CA VAL A 813 21.32 29.80 -12.19
C VAL A 813 21.67 30.97 -13.12
N PHE A 814 21.22 32.17 -12.78
CA PHE A 814 21.47 33.37 -13.58
C PHE A 814 21.39 34.63 -12.72
N VAL A 815 21.87 35.74 -13.26
CA VAL A 815 21.79 37.06 -12.63
C VAL A 815 20.81 37.93 -13.40
N SER A 816 19.90 38.60 -12.70
CA SER A 816 18.99 39.59 -13.29
C SER A 816 19.13 40.93 -12.58
N SER A 817 19.25 42.02 -13.36
CA SER A 817 19.22 43.40 -12.86
C SER A 817 17.90 44.11 -13.14
N LEU A 818 17.04 43.57 -14.02
CA LEU A 818 15.70 44.14 -14.28
C LEU A 818 14.69 43.50 -13.33
N VAL A 819 14.46 44.13 -12.19
CA VAL A 819 13.53 43.59 -11.18
C VAL A 819 12.28 44.45 -11.10
N ARG A 820 11.13 43.80 -11.28
CA ARG A 820 9.82 44.37 -10.98
C ARG A 820 9.36 43.90 -9.60
N VAL A 821 9.23 44.82 -8.65
CA VAL A 821 8.58 44.52 -7.37
C VAL A 821 7.07 44.45 -7.60
N VAL A 822 6.42 43.43 -7.04
CA VAL A 822 4.98 43.20 -7.14
C VAL A 822 4.40 42.91 -5.77
N ASP A 823 3.13 43.26 -5.56
CA ASP A 823 2.50 43.22 -4.23
C ASP A 823 2.04 41.82 -3.79
N SER A 824 2.08 40.82 -4.69
CA SER A 824 1.62 39.46 -4.38
C SER A 824 2.24 38.40 -5.26
N ARG A 825 2.20 37.15 -4.76
CA ARG A 825 2.60 35.97 -5.53
C ARG A 825 1.82 35.78 -6.81
N THR A 826 0.51 35.99 -6.75
CA THR A 826 -0.36 35.90 -7.92
C THR A 826 0.05 36.93 -8.98
N ALA A 827 0.42 38.15 -8.57
CA ALA A 827 0.96 39.17 -9.46
C ALA A 827 2.34 38.79 -10.03
N ALA A 828 3.23 38.17 -9.23
CA ALA A 828 4.53 37.69 -9.70
C ALA A 828 4.38 36.59 -10.77
N LEU A 829 3.51 35.60 -10.51
CA LEU A 829 3.17 34.56 -11.47
C LEU A 829 2.53 35.14 -12.74
N ALA A 830 1.59 36.08 -12.59
CA ALA A 830 0.94 36.73 -13.73
C ALA A 830 1.94 37.55 -14.57
N ALA A 831 2.85 38.29 -13.93
CA ALA A 831 3.90 39.06 -14.58
C ALA A 831 4.91 38.17 -15.32
N PHE A 832 5.20 36.99 -14.77
CA PHE A 832 6.03 35.99 -15.43
C PHE A 832 5.37 35.42 -16.70
N GLY A 833 4.04 35.24 -16.65
CA GLY A 833 3.15 34.98 -17.80
C GLY A 833 3.40 33.67 -18.56
N PRO A 834 2.37 33.07 -19.20
CA PRO A 834 2.58 31.96 -20.14
C PRO A 834 3.37 32.47 -21.34
N ILE A 835 4.28 31.64 -21.86
CA ILE A 835 4.92 31.93 -23.14
C ILE A 835 3.83 31.91 -24.21
N THR A 836 3.60 33.05 -24.85
CA THR A 836 2.65 33.15 -25.96
C THR A 836 3.15 32.31 -27.13
N ARG A 837 2.24 31.81 -27.98
CA ARG A 837 2.61 30.95 -29.14
C ARG A 837 3.74 31.55 -29.99
N ASN A 838 3.81 32.87 -30.09
CA ASN A 838 4.78 33.58 -30.91
C ASN A 838 6.19 33.66 -30.30
N ARG A 839 6.36 33.31 -29.01
CA ARG A 839 7.66 33.30 -28.31
C ARG A 839 8.14 31.90 -27.93
N CYS A 840 7.49 30.87 -28.47
CA CYS A 840 7.75 29.48 -28.12
C CYS A 840 9.10 28.93 -28.57
N LEU A 841 9.75 29.62 -29.51
CA LEU A 841 11.08 29.31 -30.04
C LEU A 841 12.16 30.28 -29.54
N ASP A 842 11.76 31.38 -28.89
CA ASP A 842 12.69 32.38 -28.40
C ASP A 842 13.42 31.84 -27.17
N ARG A 843 14.70 32.18 -27.04
CA ARG A 843 15.41 31.91 -25.79
C ARG A 843 14.68 32.66 -24.65
N PRO A 844 14.40 32.00 -23.52
CA PRO A 844 13.65 32.64 -22.46
C PRO A 844 14.35 33.90 -21.97
N ASP A 845 13.63 35.03 -21.99
CA ASP A 845 14.07 36.27 -21.37
C ASP A 845 14.20 36.04 -19.85
N GLN A 846 15.45 36.06 -19.37
CA GLN A 846 15.81 35.96 -17.96
C GLN A 846 16.26 37.32 -17.40
N ASP A 847 16.30 38.36 -18.23
CA ASP A 847 16.81 39.66 -17.82
C ASP A 847 15.78 40.35 -16.92
N ALA A 848 14.48 40.14 -17.18
CA ALA A 848 13.37 40.66 -16.37
C ALA A 848 12.74 39.61 -15.43
N ILE A 849 12.76 39.91 -14.13
CA ILE A 849 12.14 39.09 -13.10
C ILE A 849 11.14 39.89 -12.27
N SER A 850 10.25 39.19 -11.58
CA SER A 850 9.34 39.75 -10.57
C SER A 850 9.65 39.24 -9.17
N VAL A 851 9.53 40.10 -8.16
CA VAL A 851 9.79 39.75 -6.75
C VAL A 851 8.66 40.30 -5.86
N GLU A 852 8.19 39.49 -4.92
CA GLU A 852 7.02 39.76 -4.07
C GLU A 852 7.27 40.74 -2.90
N GLU A 853 8.53 40.97 -2.56
CA GLU A 853 8.94 41.78 -1.41
C GLU A 853 9.74 42.99 -1.86
N GLN A 854 9.67 44.09 -1.10
CA GLN A 854 10.55 45.24 -1.32
C GLN A 854 12.02 44.80 -1.21
N ILE A 855 12.76 45.00 -2.29
CA ILE A 855 14.16 44.65 -2.36
C ILE A 855 14.97 45.79 -1.73
N ASN A 856 15.55 45.50 -0.57
CA ASN A 856 16.62 46.33 -0.03
C ASN A 856 17.92 45.93 -0.72
N VAL A 857 18.36 46.75 -1.70
CA VAL A 857 19.68 46.61 -2.32
C VAL A 857 20.74 47.03 -1.30
N PRO A 858 21.63 46.12 -0.87
CA PRO A 858 22.73 46.48 0.03
C PRO A 858 23.59 47.58 -0.63
N GLY A 859 23.73 48.73 0.04
CA GLY A 859 24.52 49.86 -0.46
C GLY A 859 23.73 50.97 -1.17
N GLY A 860 22.39 50.91 -1.23
CA GLY A 860 21.54 52.04 -1.64
C GLY A 860 21.54 52.38 -3.14
N ALA A 861 22.10 51.51 -3.99
CA ALA A 861 22.16 51.70 -5.43
C ALA A 861 20.84 51.32 -6.12
N ALA A 862 20.42 52.13 -7.10
CA ALA A 862 19.23 51.85 -7.93
C ALA A 862 19.52 50.73 -8.95
N LEU A 863 18.51 49.89 -9.22
CA LEU A 863 18.57 48.85 -10.25
C LEU A 863 18.58 49.52 -11.65
N ASP A 864 19.61 49.25 -12.45
CA ASP A 864 19.81 49.82 -13.80
C ASP A 864 19.19 48.92 -14.89
N THR A 865 18.59 49.54 -15.91
CA THR A 865 17.77 48.93 -16.96
C THR A 865 18.55 48.34 -18.15
N ARG A 866 19.88 48.33 -18.11
CA ARG A 866 20.73 47.73 -19.18
C ARG A 866 21.08 46.26 -18.89
N PRO A 867 21.19 45.39 -19.92
CA PRO A 867 21.51 43.98 -19.75
C PRO A 867 22.91 43.81 -19.11
N PRO A 868 23.04 42.96 -18.07
CA PRO A 868 24.25 42.90 -17.26
C PRO A 868 25.39 42.13 -17.94
N ARG A 869 26.65 42.50 -17.64
CA ARG A 869 27.83 41.63 -17.86
C ARG A 869 28.06 40.74 -16.62
N SER A 870 27.00 40.06 -16.19
CA SER A 870 27.01 39.24 -14.98
C SER A 870 26.97 37.75 -15.32
N LYS A 871 27.59 36.92 -14.50
CA LYS A 871 27.62 35.46 -14.67
C LYS A 871 27.35 34.78 -13.33
N ALA A 872 26.66 33.64 -13.34
CA ALA A 872 26.55 32.77 -12.18
C ALA A 872 26.70 31.32 -12.60
N ASP A 873 27.40 30.53 -11.79
CA ASP A 873 27.62 29.10 -12.02
C ASP A 873 27.42 28.32 -10.70
N ILE A 874 26.78 27.14 -10.79
CA ILE A 874 26.70 26.21 -9.65
C ILE A 874 28.03 25.47 -9.56
N VAL A 875 28.74 25.63 -8.44
CA VAL A 875 30.05 25.02 -8.20
C VAL A 875 29.90 23.65 -7.56
N GLU A 876 28.96 23.53 -6.61
CA GLU A 876 28.72 22.30 -5.87
C GLU A 876 27.24 22.19 -5.50
N GLU A 877 26.70 20.97 -5.61
CA GLU A 877 25.33 20.67 -5.23
C GLU A 877 25.27 19.34 -4.48
N THR A 878 24.66 19.39 -3.30
CA THR A 878 24.33 18.23 -2.46
C THR A 878 22.82 18.15 -2.27
N ALA A 879 22.33 17.22 -1.44
CA ALA A 879 20.90 17.14 -1.16
C ALA A 879 20.38 18.43 -0.49
N ASN A 880 21.15 19.01 0.44
CA ASN A 880 20.71 20.10 1.30
C ASN A 880 21.47 21.41 1.10
N GLU A 881 22.39 21.48 0.14
CA GLU A 881 23.24 22.65 -0.08
C GLU A 881 23.52 22.86 -1.56
N VAL A 882 23.46 24.13 -2.00
CA VAL A 882 23.84 24.55 -3.35
C VAL A 882 24.79 25.73 -3.23
N LYS A 883 26.00 25.59 -3.78
CA LYS A 883 27.03 26.64 -3.80
C LYS A 883 27.13 27.25 -5.20
N ILE A 884 27.09 28.57 -5.26
CA ILE A 884 27.07 29.35 -6.49
C ILE A 884 28.16 30.41 -6.43
N ASP A 885 28.95 30.51 -7.50
CA ASP A 885 29.84 31.63 -7.73
C ASP A 885 29.13 32.60 -8.68
N ALA A 886 29.07 33.87 -8.30
CA ALA A 886 28.42 34.90 -9.09
C ALA A 886 29.32 36.14 -9.24
N VAL A 887 29.38 36.68 -10.46
CA VAL A 887 30.03 37.96 -10.76
C VAL A 887 28.96 38.93 -11.22
N LEU A 888 28.84 40.05 -10.51
CA LEU A 888 27.86 41.09 -10.74
C LEU A 888 28.55 42.40 -11.13
N ASP A 889 28.24 42.95 -12.30
CA ASP A 889 28.75 44.26 -12.75
C ASP A 889 28.00 45.45 -12.12
N ARG A 890 26.81 45.18 -11.57
CA ARG A 890 25.87 46.13 -10.95
C ARG A 890 25.03 45.41 -9.90
N PRO A 891 24.29 46.11 -9.01
CA PRO A 891 23.41 45.42 -8.08
C PRO A 891 22.35 44.61 -8.82
N GLY A 892 22.06 43.41 -8.33
CA GLY A 892 21.14 42.50 -9.01
C GLY A 892 20.73 41.31 -8.14
N VAL A 893 19.95 40.42 -8.72
CA VAL A 893 19.45 39.21 -8.07
C VAL A 893 20.10 37.99 -8.70
N VAL A 894 20.81 37.19 -7.90
CA VAL A 894 21.24 35.85 -8.29
C VAL A 894 20.06 34.91 -8.08
N VAL A 895 19.50 34.41 -9.19
CA VAL A 895 18.32 33.55 -9.21
C VAL A 895 18.77 32.10 -9.38
N LEU A 896 18.25 31.22 -8.52
CA LEU A 896 18.32 29.78 -8.69
C LEU A 896 16.91 29.29 -9.04
N ALA A 897 16.75 28.70 -10.23
CA ALA A 897 15.49 28.22 -10.78
C ALA A 897 14.97 26.93 -10.10
N ASP A 898 15.12 26.85 -8.78
CA ASP A 898 14.56 25.83 -7.89
C ASP A 898 13.35 26.37 -7.16
N VAL A 899 12.43 25.49 -6.77
CA VAL A 899 11.24 25.87 -6.01
C VAL A 899 11.62 26.58 -4.71
N TYR A 900 11.04 27.76 -4.50
CA TYR A 900 11.05 28.45 -3.22
C TYR A 900 10.19 27.68 -2.22
N TYR A 901 10.81 27.26 -1.12
CA TYR A 901 10.18 26.51 -0.05
C TYR A 901 10.71 26.99 1.31
N PRO A 902 9.90 27.08 2.37
CA PRO A 902 10.36 27.48 3.70
C PRO A 902 11.49 26.58 4.24
N GLY A 903 12.44 27.18 4.96
CA GLY A 903 13.57 26.44 5.57
C GLY A 903 14.89 26.53 4.81
N TRP A 904 14.90 27.09 3.59
CA TRP A 904 16.14 27.52 2.95
C TRP A 904 16.72 28.77 3.62
N GLN A 905 18.03 28.79 3.77
CA GLN A 905 18.83 29.92 4.26
C GLN A 905 19.87 30.25 3.20
N ALA A 906 20.23 31.53 3.07
CA ALA A 906 21.28 31.96 2.16
C ALA A 906 22.39 32.70 2.89
N ILE A 907 23.63 32.42 2.48
CA ILE A 907 24.85 33.05 2.96
C ILE A 907 25.57 33.58 1.73
N ALA A 908 25.94 34.86 1.71
CA ALA A 908 26.79 35.45 0.69
C ALA A 908 28.02 36.04 1.36
N ASP A 909 29.21 35.62 0.94
CA ASP A 909 30.51 36.07 1.49
C ASP A 909 30.55 36.03 3.03
N ASP A 910 30.21 34.86 3.59
CA ASP A 910 30.12 34.57 5.03
C ASP A 910 29.08 35.38 5.83
N ARG A 911 28.18 36.11 5.15
CA ARG A 911 27.09 36.87 5.78
C ARG A 911 25.72 36.31 5.41
N ALA A 912 24.85 36.18 6.41
CA ALA A 912 23.47 35.78 6.16
C ALA A 912 22.74 36.85 5.33
N VAL A 913 22.08 36.42 4.25
CA VAL A 913 21.30 37.28 3.36
C VAL A 913 19.87 36.76 3.23
N GLY A 914 18.91 37.67 2.99
CA GLY A 914 17.52 37.29 2.77
C GLY A 914 17.33 36.57 1.44
N ILE A 915 16.50 35.53 1.44
CA ILE A 915 16.05 34.88 0.20
C ILE A 915 14.78 35.57 -0.26
N VAL A 916 14.77 36.05 -1.50
CA VAL A 916 13.57 36.59 -2.15
C VAL A 916 12.93 35.53 -3.03
N ARG A 917 11.59 35.53 -3.09
CA ARG A 917 10.85 34.72 -4.05
C ARG A 917 10.83 35.41 -5.41
N VAL A 918 11.24 34.70 -6.45
CA VAL A 918 11.39 35.20 -7.81
C VAL A 918 10.36 34.54 -8.72
N ASN A 919 9.65 35.32 -9.52
CA ASN A 919 8.66 34.86 -10.50
C ASN A 919 7.59 33.95 -9.89
N GLY A 920 7.27 34.14 -8.61
CA GLY A 920 6.26 33.37 -7.87
C GLY A 920 6.60 31.88 -7.61
N LEU A 921 7.74 31.39 -8.10
CA LEU A 921 8.18 30.00 -7.96
C LEU A 921 9.62 29.85 -7.49
N PHE A 922 10.56 30.64 -8.02
CA PHE A 922 11.99 30.46 -7.82
C PHE A 922 12.50 31.17 -6.58
N ARG A 923 13.75 30.87 -6.18
CA ARG A 923 14.44 31.56 -5.09
C ARG A 923 15.62 32.36 -5.62
N GLY A 924 15.91 33.50 -4.99
CA GLY A 924 17.07 34.32 -5.32
C GLY A 924 17.62 35.09 -4.13
N VAL A 925 18.79 35.69 -4.31
CA VAL A 925 19.43 36.59 -3.34
C VAL A 925 19.83 37.89 -4.01
N VAL A 926 19.66 38.99 -3.29
CA VAL A 926 20.01 40.34 -3.77
C VAL A 926 21.44 40.64 -3.37
N LEU A 927 22.29 40.99 -4.32
CA LEU A 927 23.72 41.24 -4.09
C LEU A 927 24.15 42.58 -4.70
N PRO A 928 25.15 43.25 -4.08
CA PRO A 928 25.81 44.41 -4.67
C PRO A 928 26.68 43.99 -5.89
N PRO A 929 27.29 44.95 -6.61
CA PRO A 929 28.31 44.64 -7.62
C PRO A 929 29.53 43.98 -6.96
N GLY A 930 30.13 42.99 -7.62
CA GLY A 930 31.29 42.27 -7.10
C GLY A 930 31.33 40.81 -7.52
N THR A 931 32.35 40.10 -7.02
CA THR A 931 32.39 38.64 -7.06
C THR A 931 31.91 38.11 -5.72
N HIS A 932 30.98 37.17 -5.76
CA HIS A 932 30.28 36.67 -4.59
C HIS A 932 30.26 35.15 -4.57
N HIS A 933 30.45 34.58 -3.38
CA HIS A 933 30.23 33.18 -3.09
C HIS A 933 28.91 33.02 -2.32
N VAL A 934 27.91 32.45 -2.98
CA VAL A 934 26.56 32.27 -2.43
C VAL A 934 26.34 30.80 -2.07
N VAL A 935 25.91 30.56 -0.83
CA VAL A 935 25.55 29.22 -0.34
C VAL A 935 24.08 29.22 0.08
N PHE A 936 23.26 28.47 -0.65
CA PHE A 936 21.91 28.11 -0.21
C PHE A 936 21.97 26.83 0.61
N ARG A 937 21.43 26.83 1.82
CA ARG A 937 21.40 25.67 2.71
C ARG A 937 19.99 25.40 3.24
N TYR A 938 19.52 24.17 3.10
CA TYR A 938 18.23 23.74 3.61
C TYR A 938 18.32 23.26 5.06
N ARG A 939 17.76 24.03 5.98
CA ARG A 939 17.68 23.74 7.42
C ARG A 939 16.30 24.12 7.97
N PRO A 940 15.28 23.28 7.74
CA PRO A 940 13.92 23.57 8.18
C PRO A 940 13.84 23.66 9.71
N ARG A 941 13.17 24.71 10.20
CA ARG A 941 12.96 24.95 11.64
C ARG A 941 12.10 23.83 12.24
N SER A 942 11.11 23.35 11.50
CA SER A 942 10.25 22.22 11.88
C SER A 942 11.05 20.95 12.18
N PHE A 943 12.03 20.60 11.34
CA PHE A 943 12.92 19.45 11.58
C PHE A 943 13.80 19.66 12.83
N THR A 944 14.40 20.85 12.96
CA THR A 944 15.28 21.17 14.11
C THR A 944 14.52 21.12 15.43
N LEU A 945 13.33 21.73 15.48
CA LEU A 945 12.43 21.65 16.63
C LEU A 945 12.01 20.21 16.92
N GLY A 946 11.67 19.45 15.87
CA GLY A 946 11.34 18.04 15.99
C GLY A 946 12.46 17.22 16.61
N LEU A 947 13.71 17.46 16.19
CA LEU A 947 14.89 16.81 16.76
C LEU A 947 15.10 17.18 18.23
N GLN A 948 14.94 18.44 18.60
CA GLN A 948 15.03 18.88 19.99
C GLN A 948 13.97 18.18 20.86
N LEU A 949 12.72 18.13 20.40
CA LEU A 949 11.63 17.44 21.10
C LEU A 949 11.89 15.94 21.25
N ALA A 950 12.39 15.28 20.20
CA ALA A 950 12.74 13.87 20.25
C ALA A 950 13.88 13.60 21.26
N VAL A 951 14.93 14.40 21.25
CA VAL A 951 16.06 14.28 22.19
C VAL A 951 15.59 14.51 23.62
N LEU A 952 14.77 15.53 23.87
CA LEU A 952 14.20 15.80 25.20
C LEU A 952 13.32 14.65 25.68
N ALA A 953 12.42 14.13 24.84
CA ALA A 953 11.56 13.00 25.17
C ALA A 953 12.35 11.72 25.45
N GLY A 954 13.34 11.40 24.60
CA GLY A 954 14.23 10.26 24.80
C GLY A 954 15.04 10.36 26.09
N SER A 955 15.61 11.53 26.36
CA SER A 955 16.38 11.80 27.58
C SER A 955 15.52 11.70 28.84
N ALA A 956 14.30 12.24 28.80
CA ALA A 956 13.35 12.16 29.91
C ALA A 956 12.94 10.70 30.19
N LEU A 957 12.66 9.90 29.15
CA LEU A 957 12.35 8.47 29.30
C LEU A 957 13.53 7.67 29.88
N ALA A 958 14.76 7.95 29.41
CA ALA A 958 15.96 7.31 29.90
C ALA A 958 16.25 7.66 31.37
N ALA A 959 16.18 8.94 31.72
CA ALA A 959 16.37 9.42 33.08
C ALA A 959 15.31 8.84 34.04
N ALA A 960 14.04 8.87 33.64
CA ALA A 960 12.94 8.32 34.44
C ALA A 960 13.10 6.81 34.67
N SER A 961 13.53 6.06 33.65
CA SER A 961 13.80 4.63 33.76
C SER A 961 15.01 4.33 34.67
N ALA A 962 16.07 5.15 34.59
CA ALA A 962 17.26 5.00 35.44
C ALA A 962 16.96 5.32 36.92
N LEU A 963 16.16 6.36 37.19
CA LEU A 963 15.71 6.70 38.54
C LEU A 963 14.84 5.60 39.14
N GLU A 964 13.90 5.03 38.36
CA GLU A 964 13.09 3.89 38.81
C GLU A 964 13.95 2.67 39.12
N ALA A 965 14.97 2.38 38.31
CA ALA A 965 15.89 1.27 38.53
C ALA A 965 16.71 1.45 39.83
N ARG A 966 17.11 2.69 40.16
CA ARG A 966 17.82 3.01 41.41
C ARG A 966 16.92 2.96 42.65
N ALA A 967 15.66 3.35 42.52
CA ALA A 967 14.69 3.36 43.61
C ALA A 967 14.19 1.96 44.00
N ARG A 968 14.43 0.93 43.18
CA ARG A 968 14.06 -0.44 43.52
C ARG A 968 15.05 -1.04 44.50
N PRO A 969 14.59 -1.60 45.64
CA PRO A 969 15.47 -2.36 46.50
C PRO A 969 16.07 -3.52 45.69
N ARG A 970 17.41 -3.65 45.70
CA ARG A 970 18.09 -4.83 45.16
C ARG A 970 17.53 -6.05 45.90
N ARG A 971 16.75 -6.87 45.20
CA ARG A 971 16.26 -8.16 45.69
C ARG A 971 17.30 -9.24 45.46
#